data_AF-A0A3D8SW73-F1
#
_entry.id   AF-A0A3D8SW73-F1
#
_cell.length_a   1.000
_cell.length_b   1.000
_cell.length_c   1.000
_cell.angle_alpha   90.00
_cell.angle_beta   90.00
_cell.angle_gamma   90.00
#
_symmetry.space_group_name_H-M   'P 1'
#
loop_
_entity.id
_entity.type
_entity.pdbx_description
1 polymer ?
#
loop_
_entity_poly.entity_id
_entity_poly.type
_entity_poly.pdbx_seq_one_letter_code
_entity_poly.pdbx_strand_id
1 'polypeptide(L)'
;MVSVTFEELHGEGDDLSSTTLDLLPETKLTDVVAVLKSEGYRAPDAFVRARQDGSRGPQYIPGNVYDLEDRLQRLEVTADCPSSFVEQRINIDDTFLHYTSLGRPGIELSAQLADGQKILIDDSLELEFHRTLRMPDDNKIHPLPASQGRFPLYNVDAFASRLPERITKRGGVFFPMWQREALWINFHNRNRKKHYAIRVNVGNVNAISGLDIYETTGKQDYIVVPGQDWLDGIAVGPGVVRQFVAMPLGSGYTVEGQVTGKESVGGIQIEVIPSHERNQHTFAYTSNQGQRLAMEEHGTPHDYYLNEKDILVTSAKLLGNPRICDLLDDAERLDGTEELTLKTIYLEPNTGVEQSIRAKGFWWSGKCSKTSKRPRLEGGPGDYYGMGMDFSAIDHNAPTTGPSSRVEMPLPPPPPPSSRGPCKLAKVHTESSPQKPRIESLMDSSVDIQPEAQSSRLQEMGIAAGGKLMQDITKDTLPRGIWNTSRKKLLDIHILHPLDFEAVTHIVPPPTPITKEEYIAAGIPFYAVEEDPDERLDGSTVLAGVKSVSAMDEDVGVQSSDTNFDPLKPKRCAKCAVRLCDCMYVSLKYPLSDYADINTLYSSIRPCNHQFCHVCIRAVASPTSRGQRRCPVCSTNVSHVAGFSAPMNIPGEETFKVDVPVIMLEVEDGRAAFQSVVKMRL
;
A
#
# COMPACT_ATOMS: atom_id res chain seq x y z
N MET A 1 -8.09 4.31 -49.29
CA MET A 1 -7.11 3.33 -49.78
C MET A 1 -5.85 4.11 -50.06
N VAL A 2 -4.69 3.59 -49.69
CA VAL A 2 -3.38 4.18 -49.97
C VAL A 2 -2.70 3.26 -50.96
N SER A 3 -2.17 3.80 -52.05
CA SER A 3 -1.39 3.03 -53.02
C SER A 3 0.02 2.88 -52.48
N VAL A 4 0.36 1.67 -52.03
CA VAL A 4 1.65 1.37 -51.38
C VAL A 4 2.56 0.62 -52.35
N THR A 5 3.66 1.24 -52.75
CA THR A 5 4.73 0.62 -53.54
C THR A 5 5.76 -0.02 -52.61
N PHE A 6 5.95 -1.32 -52.76
CA PHE A 6 6.98 -2.09 -52.05
C PHE A 6 8.18 -2.30 -52.97
N GLU A 7 9.34 -1.83 -52.54
CA GLU A 7 10.62 -1.99 -53.24
C GLU A 7 11.46 -3.11 -52.63
N GLU A 8 12.40 -3.63 -53.42
CA GLU A 8 13.41 -4.63 -53.03
C GLU A 8 12.80 -5.99 -52.63
N LEU A 9 11.66 -6.36 -53.21
CA LEU A 9 11.02 -7.66 -52.97
C LEU A 9 11.80 -8.79 -53.64
N HIS A 10 11.93 -9.92 -52.95
CA HIS A 10 12.53 -11.14 -53.48
C HIS A 10 11.43 -12.11 -53.95
N GLY A 11 11.37 -12.41 -55.25
CA GLY A 11 10.54 -13.49 -55.79
C GLY A 11 11.18 -14.88 -55.57
N GLU A 12 10.48 -15.96 -55.96
CA GLU A 12 11.01 -17.35 -55.89
C GLU A 12 12.33 -17.59 -56.68
N GLY A 13 12.82 -16.60 -57.45
CA GLY A 13 14.05 -16.64 -58.24
C GLY A 13 15.17 -15.67 -57.82
N ASP A 14 15.14 -15.06 -56.63
CA ASP A 14 16.14 -14.07 -56.14
C ASP A 14 16.27 -12.77 -56.98
N ASP A 15 15.35 -12.52 -57.90
CA ASP A 15 15.28 -11.25 -58.63
C ASP A 15 14.63 -10.15 -57.77
N LEU A 16 15.32 -9.01 -57.65
CA LEU A 16 14.80 -7.80 -57.01
C LEU A 16 13.65 -7.23 -57.85
N SER A 17 12.49 -7.08 -57.23
CA SER A 17 11.26 -6.64 -57.88
C SER A 17 10.50 -5.64 -57.01
N SER A 18 9.51 -4.97 -57.60
CA SER A 18 8.64 -4.02 -56.91
C SER A 18 7.19 -4.27 -57.28
N THR A 19 6.28 -4.09 -56.33
CA THR A 19 4.84 -4.19 -56.57
C THR A 19 4.09 -3.06 -55.88
N THR A 20 2.94 -2.67 -56.41
CA THR A 20 2.07 -1.64 -55.81
C THR A 20 0.74 -2.28 -55.44
N LEU A 21 0.32 -2.08 -54.18
CA LEU A 21 -0.93 -2.59 -53.64
C LEU A 21 -1.77 -1.46 -53.06
N ASP A 22 -3.07 -1.44 -53.34
CA ASP A 22 -3.98 -0.52 -52.68
C ASP A 22 -4.45 -1.13 -51.36
N LEU A 23 -4.03 -0.52 -50.25
CA LEU A 23 -4.28 -1.04 -48.90
C LEU A 23 -5.09 -0.05 -48.06
N LEU A 24 -5.78 -0.56 -47.05
CA LEU A 24 -6.33 0.30 -46.01
C LEU A 24 -5.16 0.76 -45.11
N PRO A 25 -5.12 2.02 -44.66
CA PRO A 25 -4.06 2.48 -43.74
C PRO A 25 -3.96 1.65 -42.46
N GLU A 26 -5.10 1.10 -42.01
CA GLU A 26 -5.20 0.28 -40.80
C GLU A 26 -4.76 -1.18 -41.01
N THR A 27 -4.39 -1.58 -42.23
CA THR A 27 -3.92 -2.94 -42.53
C THR A 27 -2.63 -3.21 -41.78
N LYS A 28 -2.59 -4.29 -40.98
CA LYS A 28 -1.41 -4.69 -40.20
C LYS A 28 -0.32 -5.21 -41.13
N LEU A 29 0.95 -4.97 -40.79
CA LEU A 29 2.08 -5.48 -41.57
C LEU A 29 2.13 -7.00 -41.64
N THR A 30 1.56 -7.72 -40.66
CA THR A 30 1.39 -9.18 -40.73
C THR A 30 0.50 -9.61 -41.90
N ASP A 31 -0.55 -8.83 -42.16
CA ASP A 31 -1.52 -9.12 -43.22
C ASP A 31 -0.93 -8.73 -44.58
N VAL A 32 -0.13 -7.64 -44.63
CA VAL A 32 0.66 -7.26 -45.80
C VAL A 32 1.61 -8.38 -46.21
N VAL A 33 2.33 -8.99 -45.26
CA VAL A 33 3.19 -10.15 -45.53
C VAL A 33 2.40 -11.32 -46.11
N ALA A 34 1.17 -11.56 -45.63
CA ALA A 34 0.32 -12.62 -46.17
C ALA A 34 -0.09 -12.35 -47.61
N VAL A 35 -0.42 -11.09 -47.95
CA VAL A 35 -0.75 -10.67 -49.33
C VAL A 35 0.47 -10.81 -50.25
N LEU A 36 1.65 -10.33 -49.84
CA LEU A 36 2.88 -10.44 -50.63
C LEU A 36 3.26 -11.91 -50.90
N LYS A 37 3.05 -12.80 -49.92
CA LYS A 37 3.22 -14.25 -50.13
C LYS A 37 2.25 -14.83 -51.16
N SER A 38 0.99 -14.40 -51.15
CA SER A 38 0.02 -14.87 -52.15
C SER A 38 0.32 -14.40 -53.57
N GLU A 39 1.04 -13.27 -53.71
CA GLU A 39 1.55 -12.74 -54.98
C GLU A 39 2.89 -13.41 -55.42
N GLY A 40 3.40 -14.39 -54.67
CA GLY A 40 4.61 -15.14 -55.03
C GLY A 40 5.92 -14.55 -54.52
N TYR A 41 5.88 -13.56 -53.61
CA TYR A 41 7.09 -12.99 -53.00
C TYR A 41 7.46 -13.69 -51.69
N ARG A 42 8.77 -13.74 -51.40
CA ARG A 42 9.29 -14.16 -50.10
C ARG A 42 8.87 -13.15 -49.02
N ALA A 43 8.53 -13.67 -47.85
CA ALA A 43 8.17 -12.88 -46.68
C ALA A 43 9.30 -11.92 -46.26
N PRO A 44 9.07 -10.59 -46.27
CA PRO A 44 10.02 -9.63 -45.70
C PRO A 44 10.16 -9.80 -44.18
N ASP A 45 11.37 -9.59 -43.65
CA ASP A 45 11.65 -9.58 -42.21
C ASP A 45 11.32 -8.21 -41.58
N ALA A 46 11.45 -7.12 -42.33
CA ALA A 46 11.01 -5.80 -41.90
C ALA A 46 10.59 -4.90 -43.07
N PHE A 47 9.81 -3.87 -42.72
CA PHE A 47 9.47 -2.76 -43.63
C PHE A 47 10.08 -1.47 -43.10
N VAL A 48 10.57 -0.63 -44.00
CA VAL A 48 11.07 0.71 -43.67
C VAL A 48 10.53 1.73 -44.64
N ARG A 49 10.15 2.91 -44.13
CA ARG A 49 9.72 4.02 -44.98
C ARG A 49 10.91 4.56 -45.79
N ALA A 50 10.73 4.64 -47.12
CA ALA A 50 11.67 5.31 -48.00
C ALA A 50 11.31 6.80 -48.10
N ARG A 51 12.29 7.68 -47.84
CA ARG A 51 12.13 9.14 -47.97
C ARG A 51 12.81 9.64 -49.24
N GLN A 52 12.28 10.73 -49.79
CA GLN A 52 12.80 11.36 -51.02
C GLN A 52 14.23 11.90 -50.87
N ASP A 53 14.65 12.23 -49.64
CA ASP A 53 16.00 12.69 -49.32
C ASP A 53 17.02 11.55 -49.13
N GLY A 54 16.58 10.29 -49.29
CA GLY A 54 17.41 9.09 -49.11
C GLY A 54 17.60 8.66 -47.65
N SER A 55 17.02 9.39 -46.68
CA SER A 55 17.01 8.95 -45.28
C SER A 55 15.99 7.83 -45.06
N ARG A 56 16.25 6.99 -44.04
CA ARG A 56 15.34 5.90 -43.67
C ARG A 56 14.42 6.37 -42.55
N GLY A 57 13.11 6.18 -42.73
CA GLY A 57 12.13 6.39 -41.67
C GLY A 57 12.13 5.24 -40.65
N PRO A 58 11.11 5.17 -39.77
CA PRO A 58 11.00 4.08 -38.79
C PRO A 58 10.94 2.71 -39.47
N GLN A 59 11.65 1.74 -38.90
CA GLN A 59 11.66 0.34 -39.34
C GLN A 59 10.79 -0.51 -38.41
N TYR A 60 9.93 -1.33 -39.00
CA TYR A 60 9.04 -2.22 -38.27
C TYR A 60 9.14 -3.65 -38.77
N ILE A 61 9.36 -4.58 -37.83
CA ILE A 61 9.30 -6.03 -38.02
C ILE A 61 7.83 -6.48 -37.88
N PRO A 62 7.23 -7.10 -38.90
CA PRO A 62 5.88 -7.66 -38.83
C PRO A 62 5.74 -8.68 -37.68
N GLY A 63 4.61 -8.65 -36.97
CA GLY A 63 4.31 -9.57 -35.87
C GLY A 63 4.89 -9.14 -34.51
N ASN A 64 5.89 -8.26 -34.48
CA ASN A 64 6.34 -7.61 -33.24
C ASN A 64 5.33 -6.58 -32.75
N VAL A 65 5.40 -6.27 -31.46
CA VAL A 65 4.57 -5.29 -30.78
C VAL A 65 5.40 -4.04 -30.51
N TYR A 66 4.90 -2.87 -30.91
CA TYR A 66 5.56 -1.57 -30.77
C TYR A 66 4.68 -0.61 -29.99
N ASP A 67 5.30 0.45 -29.47
CA ASP A 67 4.63 1.65 -28.96
C ASP A 67 4.33 2.57 -30.16
N LEU A 68 3.14 2.44 -30.72
CA LEU A 68 2.70 3.13 -31.94
C LEU A 68 1.88 4.37 -31.59
N GLU A 69 1.76 5.33 -32.50
CA GLU A 69 0.89 6.48 -32.29
C GLU A 69 -0.47 6.28 -32.96
N ASP A 70 -1.55 6.64 -32.25
CA ASP A 70 -2.89 6.73 -32.81
C ASP A 70 -3.10 8.05 -33.58
N ARG A 71 -4.31 8.25 -34.12
CA ARG A 71 -4.71 9.48 -34.81
C ARG A 71 -4.36 10.73 -34.00
N LEU A 72 -3.64 11.64 -34.65
CA LEU A 72 -3.36 12.98 -34.15
C LEU A 72 -4.68 13.72 -33.87
N GLN A 73 -4.87 14.10 -32.61
CA GLN A 73 -5.97 14.91 -32.14
C GLN A 73 -5.47 16.34 -31.92
N ARG A 74 -6.34 17.31 -32.22
CA ARG A 74 -6.06 18.72 -31.95
C ARG A 74 -6.55 19.03 -30.54
N LEU A 75 -5.73 19.72 -29.77
CA LEU A 75 -6.03 20.09 -28.39
C LEU A 75 -5.93 21.61 -28.24
N GLU A 76 -7.04 22.27 -27.94
CA GLU A 76 -7.09 23.74 -27.79
C GLU A 76 -6.71 24.17 -26.37
N VAL A 77 -5.82 25.16 -26.25
CA VAL A 77 -5.43 25.75 -24.97
C VAL A 77 -6.44 26.82 -24.56
N THR A 78 -6.87 26.81 -23.31
CA THR A 78 -7.77 27.82 -22.74
C THR A 78 -7.32 28.30 -21.37
N ALA A 79 -7.61 29.56 -21.04
CA ALA A 79 -7.28 30.11 -19.72
C ALA A 79 -8.43 29.96 -18.72
N ASP A 80 -9.67 30.17 -19.17
CA ASP A 80 -10.82 30.36 -18.27
C ASP A 80 -11.74 29.16 -18.13
N CYS A 81 -11.43 28.05 -18.81
CA CYS A 81 -12.27 26.85 -18.84
C CYS A 81 -11.49 25.65 -18.27
N PRO A 82 -12.14 24.76 -17.50
CA PRO A 82 -11.52 23.50 -17.09
C PRO A 82 -11.13 22.64 -18.30
N SER A 83 -10.07 21.85 -18.13
CA SER A 83 -9.69 20.81 -19.09
C SER A 83 -10.84 19.84 -19.34
N SER A 84 -10.99 19.44 -20.60
CA SER A 84 -12.00 18.48 -21.03
C SER A 84 -11.44 17.62 -22.15
N PHE A 85 -11.31 16.31 -21.88
CA PHE A 85 -10.84 15.36 -22.88
C PHE A 85 -11.84 15.20 -24.05
N VAL A 86 -13.13 15.24 -23.74
CA VAL A 86 -14.20 15.09 -24.75
C VAL A 86 -14.25 16.30 -25.68
N GLU A 87 -14.10 17.50 -25.13
CA GLU A 87 -14.11 18.75 -25.90
C GLU A 87 -12.73 19.09 -26.48
N GLN A 88 -11.74 18.23 -26.28
CA GLN A 88 -10.35 18.41 -26.73
C GLN A 88 -9.78 19.78 -26.35
N ARG A 89 -9.96 20.14 -25.08
CA ARG A 89 -9.50 21.40 -24.50
C ARG A 89 -8.67 21.15 -23.26
N ILE A 90 -7.57 21.88 -23.11
CA ILE A 90 -6.74 21.88 -21.90
C ILE A 90 -6.70 23.28 -21.29
N ASN A 91 -6.82 23.36 -19.97
CA ASN A 91 -6.57 24.59 -19.23
C ASN A 91 -5.06 24.90 -19.23
N ILE A 92 -4.69 26.16 -19.37
CA ILE A 92 -3.30 26.60 -19.48
C ILE A 92 -2.44 26.19 -18.28
N ASP A 93 -3.03 26.04 -17.10
CA ASP A 93 -2.35 25.67 -15.85
C ASP A 93 -2.50 24.18 -15.48
N ASP A 94 -3.25 23.40 -16.26
CA ASP A 94 -3.38 21.95 -16.06
C ASP A 94 -2.23 21.20 -16.75
N THR A 95 -1.74 20.14 -16.11
CA THR A 95 -0.71 19.29 -16.71
C THR A 95 -1.29 18.45 -17.85
N PHE A 96 -0.48 18.14 -18.87
CA PHE A 96 -0.91 17.24 -19.95
C PHE A 96 -1.30 15.85 -19.41
N LEU A 97 -0.62 15.39 -18.36
CA LEU A 97 -0.92 14.15 -17.65
C LEU A 97 -2.32 14.19 -17.01
N HIS A 98 -2.69 15.31 -16.37
CA HIS A 98 -4.06 15.52 -15.88
C HIS A 98 -5.07 15.41 -17.03
N TYR A 99 -4.85 16.12 -18.13
CA TYR A 99 -5.72 16.07 -19.31
C TYR A 99 -5.95 14.64 -19.82
N THR A 100 -4.89 13.84 -20.02
CA THR A 100 -5.04 12.45 -20.50
C THR A 100 -5.88 11.60 -19.57
N SER A 101 -5.82 11.86 -18.27
CA SER A 101 -6.56 11.09 -17.28
C SER A 101 -8.06 11.33 -17.34
N LEU A 102 -8.50 12.50 -17.80
CA LEU A 102 -9.91 12.84 -17.99
C LEU A 102 -10.56 11.97 -19.08
N GLY A 103 -9.78 11.45 -20.02
CA GLY A 103 -10.26 10.53 -21.07
C GLY A 103 -10.61 9.14 -20.59
N ARG A 104 -10.23 8.79 -19.35
CA ARG A 104 -10.60 7.53 -18.69
C ARG A 104 -11.39 7.83 -17.42
N PRO A 105 -12.69 8.17 -17.53
CA PRO A 105 -13.48 8.48 -16.36
C PRO A 105 -13.54 7.28 -15.39
N GLY A 106 -13.08 7.52 -14.16
CA GLY A 106 -13.74 7.01 -12.95
C GLY A 106 -13.70 5.51 -12.66
N ILE A 107 -12.61 4.79 -12.96
CA ILE A 107 -12.40 3.51 -12.27
C ILE A 107 -11.95 3.83 -10.84
N GLU A 108 -12.91 3.84 -9.92
CA GLU A 108 -12.63 3.91 -8.48
C GLU A 108 -11.61 2.83 -8.11
N LEU A 109 -10.66 3.14 -7.24
CA LEU A 109 -9.72 2.13 -6.78
C LEU A 109 -10.51 0.99 -6.10
N SER A 110 -10.30 -0.23 -6.60
CA SER A 110 -10.78 -1.42 -5.93
C SER A 110 -10.07 -1.58 -4.59
N ALA A 111 -10.77 -2.08 -3.59
CA ALA A 111 -10.20 -2.47 -2.31
C ALA A 111 -10.89 -3.73 -1.83
N GLN A 112 -10.13 -4.78 -1.57
CA GLN A 112 -10.67 -6.07 -1.14
C GLN A 112 -9.83 -6.69 -0.03
N LEU A 113 -10.51 -7.30 0.92
CA LEU A 113 -9.88 -8.10 1.95
C LEU A 113 -9.39 -9.42 1.31
N ALA A 114 -8.09 -9.68 1.38
CA ALA A 114 -7.47 -10.90 0.89
C ALA A 114 -6.90 -11.73 2.05
N ASP A 115 -7.13 -13.04 2.01
CA ASP A 115 -6.63 -14.04 2.96
C ASP A 115 -6.91 -13.76 4.45
N GLY A 116 -7.84 -12.82 4.75
CA GLY A 116 -8.18 -12.40 6.11
C GLY A 116 -7.06 -11.67 6.86
N GLN A 117 -6.00 -11.22 6.18
CA GLN A 117 -4.82 -10.61 6.82
C GLN A 117 -4.26 -9.38 6.09
N LYS A 118 -4.74 -9.09 4.88
CA LYS A 118 -4.26 -7.97 4.07
C LYS A 118 -5.36 -7.34 3.24
N ILE A 119 -5.19 -6.07 2.88
CA ILE A 119 -6.10 -5.34 1.98
C ILE A 119 -5.39 -5.17 0.64
N LEU A 120 -5.95 -5.71 -0.44
CA LEU A 120 -5.44 -5.53 -1.80
C LEU A 120 -6.18 -4.38 -2.49
N ILE A 121 -5.43 -3.41 -2.99
CA ILE A 121 -5.92 -2.19 -3.64
C ILE A 121 -5.41 -2.15 -5.08
N ASP A 122 -6.32 -1.97 -6.03
CA ASP A 122 -6.00 -1.84 -7.47
C ASP A 122 -5.10 -2.98 -8.00
N ASP A 123 -5.30 -4.19 -7.45
CA ASP A 123 -4.55 -5.42 -7.70
C ASP A 123 -3.03 -5.33 -7.54
N SER A 124 -2.53 -4.23 -6.95
CA SER A 124 -1.11 -3.88 -6.96
C SER A 124 -0.59 -3.58 -5.56
N LEU A 125 -1.32 -2.78 -4.77
CA LEU A 125 -0.90 -2.35 -3.44
C LEU A 125 -1.53 -3.25 -2.36
N GLU A 126 -0.70 -3.81 -1.49
CA GLU A 126 -1.11 -4.62 -0.34
C GLU A 126 -0.83 -3.85 0.96
N LEU A 127 -1.85 -3.73 1.81
CA LEU A 127 -1.74 -3.17 3.15
C LEU A 127 -1.80 -4.31 4.18
N GLU A 128 -0.81 -4.38 5.06
CA GLU A 128 -0.77 -5.36 6.15
C GLU A 128 -0.50 -4.67 7.50
N PHE A 129 -1.17 -5.13 8.56
CA PHE A 129 -1.00 -4.59 9.90
C PHE A 129 -0.24 -5.60 10.74
N HIS A 130 0.94 -5.23 11.21
CA HIS A 130 1.83 -6.11 11.91
C HIS A 130 1.90 -5.78 13.39
N ARG A 131 1.89 -6.83 14.19
CA ARG A 131 2.18 -6.77 15.63
C ARG A 131 3.67 -6.54 15.81
N THR A 132 4.03 -5.83 16.88
CA THR A 132 5.45 -5.65 17.21
C THR A 132 5.68 -5.48 18.70
N LEU A 133 6.95 -5.55 19.11
CA LEU A 133 7.36 -5.25 20.47
C LEU A 133 7.05 -3.78 20.77
N ARG A 134 6.35 -3.51 21.88
CA ARG A 134 6.20 -2.14 22.37
C ARG A 134 7.54 -1.63 22.87
N MET A 135 8.05 -0.58 22.23
CA MET A 135 9.30 0.04 22.66
C MET A 135 9.08 0.91 23.91
N PRO A 136 10.08 0.99 24.80
CA PRO A 136 9.95 1.77 26.01
C PRO A 136 9.88 3.28 25.75
N ASP A 137 9.20 3.98 26.64
CA ASP A 137 9.10 5.44 26.67
C ASP A 137 10.19 6.07 27.56
N ASP A 138 11.46 5.71 27.36
CA ASP A 138 12.59 6.14 28.21
C ASP A 138 13.35 7.38 27.71
N ASN A 139 12.68 8.20 26.88
CA ASN A 139 13.25 9.37 26.19
C ASN A 139 14.41 9.10 25.22
N LYS A 140 14.84 7.84 25.04
CA LYS A 140 15.78 7.45 23.99
C LYS A 140 15.06 7.17 22.68
N ILE A 141 15.82 7.17 21.60
CA ILE A 141 15.39 6.73 20.27
C ILE A 141 15.84 5.28 20.10
N HIS A 142 14.93 4.42 19.68
CA HIS A 142 15.18 2.98 19.54
C HIS A 142 15.19 2.53 18.07
N PRO A 143 15.88 1.43 17.75
CA PRO A 143 15.76 0.79 16.44
C PRO A 143 14.39 0.13 16.26
N LEU A 144 14.06 -0.21 15.02
CA LEU A 144 12.78 -0.77 14.62
C LEU A 144 12.63 -2.23 15.08
N PRO A 145 11.59 -2.57 15.85
CA PRO A 145 11.34 -3.94 16.29
C PRO A 145 10.78 -4.83 15.17
N ALA A 146 11.27 -6.07 15.06
CA ALA A 146 10.76 -7.07 14.12
C ALA A 146 9.25 -7.37 14.25
N SER A 147 8.62 -7.66 13.11
CA SER A 147 7.28 -8.25 13.03
C SER A 147 7.08 -9.44 13.99
N GLN A 148 5.97 -9.43 14.72
CA GLN A 148 5.50 -10.54 15.57
C GLN A 148 4.23 -11.21 15.00
N GLY A 149 4.03 -11.09 13.68
CA GLY A 149 2.87 -11.63 12.97
C GLY A 149 1.85 -10.56 12.60
N ARG A 150 0.92 -10.92 11.70
CA ARG A 150 -0.12 -10.03 11.18
C ARG A 150 -1.38 -10.08 12.04
N PHE A 151 -2.08 -8.96 12.14
CA PHE A 151 -3.43 -8.92 12.71
C PHE A 151 -4.43 -9.61 11.76
N PRO A 152 -5.40 -10.38 12.29
CA PRO A 152 -6.50 -10.88 11.49
C PRO A 152 -7.48 -9.74 11.20
N LEU A 153 -7.84 -9.57 9.93
CA LEU A 153 -8.73 -8.50 9.45
C LEU A 153 -10.11 -9.07 9.10
N TYR A 154 -11.16 -8.35 9.51
CA TYR A 154 -12.55 -8.73 9.28
C TYR A 154 -13.31 -7.61 8.60
N ASN A 155 -14.12 -7.95 7.61
CA ASN A 155 -14.97 -7.01 6.91
C ASN A 155 -16.12 -6.55 7.83
N VAL A 156 -16.35 -5.24 7.94
CA VAL A 156 -17.40 -4.67 8.81
C VAL A 156 -18.81 -5.12 8.40
N ASP A 157 -19.11 -5.14 7.10
CA ASP A 157 -20.45 -5.51 6.58
C ASP A 157 -20.82 -6.95 6.96
N ALA A 158 -19.84 -7.85 7.01
CA ALA A 158 -20.05 -9.24 7.42
C ALA A 158 -20.52 -9.38 8.89
N PHE A 159 -20.29 -8.35 9.73
CA PHE A 159 -20.67 -8.32 11.15
C PHE A 159 -21.62 -7.17 11.49
N ALA A 160 -22.21 -6.51 10.49
CA ALA A 160 -22.96 -5.26 10.69
C ALA A 160 -24.12 -5.35 11.71
N SER A 161 -24.80 -6.51 11.79
CA SER A 161 -25.90 -6.72 12.76
C SER A 161 -25.46 -6.74 14.22
N ARG A 162 -24.16 -6.90 14.48
CA ARG A 162 -23.56 -6.99 15.82
C ARG A 162 -22.61 -5.83 16.13
N LEU A 163 -22.41 -4.93 15.18
CA LEU A 163 -21.55 -3.75 15.31
C LEU A 163 -22.38 -2.47 15.51
N PRO A 164 -21.84 -1.43 16.18
CA PRO A 164 -22.53 -0.17 16.37
C PRO A 164 -22.70 0.56 15.04
N GLU A 165 -23.77 1.37 14.95
CA GLU A 165 -24.10 2.13 13.75
C GLU A 165 -22.96 3.06 13.30
N ARG A 166 -22.18 3.61 14.24
CA ARG A 166 -21.00 4.44 13.93
C ARG A 166 -19.90 3.70 13.16
N ILE A 167 -19.73 2.40 13.38
CA ILE A 167 -18.76 1.56 12.65
C ILE A 167 -19.35 1.15 11.31
N THR A 168 -20.60 0.66 11.31
CA THR A 168 -21.24 0.14 10.09
C THR A 168 -21.49 1.22 9.05
N LYS A 169 -21.79 2.47 9.45
CA LYS A 169 -21.91 3.61 8.54
C LYS A 169 -20.62 3.96 7.81
N ARG A 170 -19.47 3.75 8.46
CA ARG A 170 -18.14 4.00 7.87
C ARG A 170 -17.67 2.81 7.02
N GLY A 171 -18.10 1.60 7.38
CA GLY A 171 -17.69 0.38 6.69
C GLY A 171 -16.21 0.09 6.92
N GLY A 172 -15.57 -0.58 5.94
CA GLY A 172 -14.15 -0.91 6.01
C GLY A 172 -13.87 -2.24 6.72
N VAL A 173 -12.78 -2.30 7.48
CA VAL A 173 -12.35 -3.51 8.19
C VAL A 173 -12.10 -3.24 9.67
N PHE A 174 -12.08 -4.30 10.47
CA PHE A 174 -11.70 -4.22 11.88
C PHE A 174 -10.82 -5.39 12.31
N PHE A 175 -10.05 -5.18 13.38
CA PHE A 175 -9.26 -6.23 14.03
C PHE A 175 -9.17 -6.05 15.56
N PRO A 176 -8.90 -7.12 16.33
CA PRO A 176 -8.69 -7.02 17.76
C PRO A 176 -7.28 -6.54 18.08
N MET A 177 -7.15 -5.60 19.00
CA MET A 177 -5.84 -5.18 19.50
C MET A 177 -5.93 -4.88 20.99
N TRP A 178 -5.00 -5.44 21.76
CA TRP A 178 -4.97 -5.25 23.20
C TRP A 178 -4.57 -3.82 23.56
N GLN A 179 -5.12 -3.29 24.67
CA GLN A 179 -4.65 -2.02 25.21
C GLN A 179 -3.13 -2.08 25.43
N ARG A 180 -2.44 -0.99 25.07
CA ARG A 180 -0.97 -0.84 25.08
C ARG A 180 -0.22 -1.75 24.12
N GLU A 181 -0.90 -2.42 23.20
CA GLU A 181 -0.24 -3.18 22.12
C GLU A 181 0.33 -2.21 21.11
N ALA A 182 1.42 -2.60 20.45
CA ALA A 182 2.04 -1.82 19.40
C ALA A 182 1.84 -2.47 18.03
N LEU A 183 1.70 -1.64 16.99
CA LEU A 183 1.62 -2.08 15.61
C LEU A 183 2.50 -1.24 14.70
N TRP A 184 2.80 -1.77 13.52
CA TRP A 184 3.29 -1.02 12.36
C TRP A 184 2.53 -1.46 11.11
N ILE A 185 2.58 -0.64 10.05
CA ILE A 185 1.86 -0.87 8.80
C ILE A 185 2.86 -1.14 7.69
N ASN A 186 2.64 -2.24 6.97
CA ASN A 186 3.40 -2.64 5.79
C ASN A 186 2.63 -2.25 4.52
N PHE A 187 3.35 -1.72 3.55
CA PHE A 187 2.87 -1.33 2.22
C PHE A 187 3.69 -2.08 1.17
N HIS A 188 3.09 -3.09 0.55
CA HIS A 188 3.78 -3.85 -0.49
C HIS A 188 3.17 -3.57 -1.86
N ASN A 189 3.96 -3.02 -2.79
CA ASN A 189 3.51 -2.76 -4.15
C ASN A 189 4.09 -3.79 -5.14
N ARG A 190 3.22 -4.63 -5.67
CA ARG A 190 3.53 -5.68 -6.66
C ARG A 190 3.88 -5.10 -8.03
N ASN A 191 3.51 -3.86 -8.31
CA ASN A 191 3.77 -3.19 -9.56
C ASN A 191 4.54 -1.87 -9.33
N ARG A 192 5.87 -1.96 -9.34
CA ARG A 192 6.76 -0.80 -9.13
C ARG A 192 6.62 0.33 -10.16
N LYS A 193 5.88 0.13 -11.26
CA LYS A 193 5.59 1.21 -12.22
C LYS A 193 4.44 2.11 -11.74
N LYS A 194 3.52 1.59 -10.94
CA LYS A 194 2.45 2.36 -10.31
C LYS A 194 2.97 2.93 -9.00
N HIS A 195 2.69 4.21 -8.75
CA HIS A 195 3.03 4.84 -7.49
C HIS A 195 1.74 5.18 -6.73
N TYR A 196 1.83 5.20 -5.42
CA TYR A 196 0.73 5.54 -4.52
C TYR A 196 1.24 6.54 -3.49
N ALA A 197 0.52 7.64 -3.33
CA ALA A 197 0.61 8.51 -2.16
C ALA A 197 -0.39 7.99 -1.11
N ILE A 198 0.10 7.69 0.09
CA ILE A 198 -0.71 7.11 1.16
C ILE A 198 -0.70 8.05 2.37
N ARG A 199 -1.87 8.60 2.70
CA ARG A 199 -2.06 9.41 3.91
C ARG A 199 -2.58 8.50 5.02
N VAL A 200 -1.78 8.28 6.04
CA VAL A 200 -2.16 7.51 7.23
C VAL A 200 -2.63 8.49 8.30
N ASN A 201 -3.85 8.30 8.80
CA ASN A 201 -4.46 9.16 9.82
C ASN A 201 -4.90 8.29 11.01
N VAL A 202 -4.77 8.84 12.22
CA VAL A 202 -5.11 8.18 13.49
C VAL A 202 -6.19 9.00 14.20
N GLY A 203 -7.44 8.54 14.10
CA GLY A 203 -8.61 9.32 14.52
C GLY A 203 -8.68 10.67 13.80
N ASN A 204 -8.68 10.66 12.47
CA ASN A 204 -8.63 11.82 11.58
C ASN A 204 -7.40 12.74 11.68
N VAL A 205 -6.47 12.51 12.61
CA VAL A 205 -5.21 13.27 12.66
C VAL A 205 -4.17 12.61 11.78
N ASN A 206 -3.65 13.32 10.78
CA ASN A 206 -2.62 12.82 9.89
C ASN A 206 -1.32 12.50 10.66
N ALA A 207 -0.79 11.30 10.47
CA ALA A 207 0.36 10.79 11.22
C ALA A 207 1.69 11.47 10.86
N ILE A 208 1.74 12.29 9.79
CA ILE A 208 2.93 13.01 9.35
C ILE A 208 2.80 14.50 9.68
N SER A 209 1.70 15.14 9.27
CA SER A 209 1.50 16.58 9.41
C SER A 209 0.84 16.98 10.73
N GLY A 210 0.09 16.09 11.37
CA GLY A 210 -0.72 16.40 12.56
C GLY A 210 -1.96 17.24 12.28
N LEU A 211 -2.30 17.47 11.02
CA LEU A 211 -3.51 18.17 10.60
C LEU A 211 -4.70 17.22 10.55
N ASP A 212 -5.92 17.78 10.54
CA ASP A 212 -7.11 16.99 10.28
C ASP A 212 -7.12 16.48 8.83
N ILE A 213 -7.65 15.28 8.60
CA ILE A 213 -7.68 14.60 7.29
C ILE A 213 -8.31 15.46 6.17
N TYR A 214 -9.23 16.37 6.52
CA TYR A 214 -9.91 17.25 5.57
C TYR A 214 -9.17 18.57 5.33
N GLU A 215 -8.15 18.88 6.12
CA GLU A 215 -7.32 20.06 5.93
C GLU A 215 -6.31 19.85 4.80
N THR A 216 -6.11 20.90 4.00
CA THR A 216 -5.10 20.92 2.95
C THR A 216 -3.81 21.58 3.45
N THR A 217 -2.69 21.08 2.97
CA THR A 217 -1.36 21.59 3.32
C THR A 217 -0.52 21.76 2.05
N GLY A 218 0.28 22.83 2.01
CA GLY A 218 1.29 23.01 0.96
C GLY A 218 2.55 22.16 1.16
N LYS A 219 2.65 21.44 2.29
CA LYS A 219 3.72 20.50 2.61
C LYS A 219 3.21 19.05 2.49
N GLN A 220 4.10 18.12 2.18
CA GLN A 220 3.81 16.69 2.10
C GLN A 220 3.30 16.14 3.45
N ASP A 221 2.23 15.35 3.39
CA ASP A 221 1.57 14.68 4.52
C ASP A 221 1.21 13.21 4.21
N TYR A 222 1.93 12.60 3.28
CA TYR A 222 1.77 11.23 2.82
C TYR A 222 3.13 10.54 2.67
N ILE A 223 3.10 9.21 2.65
CA ILE A 223 4.23 8.38 2.20
C ILE A 223 4.07 8.04 0.72
N VAL A 224 5.19 7.79 0.03
CA VAL A 224 5.21 7.39 -1.38
C VAL A 224 5.62 5.92 -1.49
N VAL A 225 4.79 5.13 -2.20
CA VAL A 225 5.01 3.70 -2.43
C VAL A 225 5.01 3.40 -3.94
N PRO A 226 6.02 2.71 -4.51
CA PRO A 226 7.21 2.20 -3.83
C PRO A 226 8.15 3.34 -3.39
N GLY A 227 9.02 3.04 -2.42
CA GLY A 227 10.02 3.98 -1.89
C GLY A 227 10.07 3.89 -0.37
N GLN A 228 8.93 4.12 0.28
CA GLN A 228 8.77 3.90 1.72
C GLN A 228 7.68 2.86 1.99
N ASP A 229 8.10 1.61 2.12
CA ASP A 229 7.19 0.46 2.17
C ASP A 229 6.62 0.18 3.58
N TRP A 230 6.89 1.01 4.59
CA TRP A 230 6.31 0.83 5.92
C TRP A 230 6.24 2.11 6.76
N LEU A 231 5.44 2.06 7.83
CA LEU A 231 5.31 3.13 8.83
C LEU A 231 5.07 2.55 10.22
N ASP A 232 5.92 2.90 11.20
CA ASP A 232 5.85 2.38 12.57
C ASP A 232 5.13 3.31 13.55
N GLY A 233 4.94 4.58 13.19
CA GLY A 233 4.47 5.57 14.13
C GLY A 233 4.09 6.92 13.54
N ILE A 234 3.79 7.87 14.44
CA ILE A 234 3.52 9.28 14.11
C ILE A 234 4.83 10.08 14.04
N ALA A 235 5.00 10.95 13.05
CA ALA A 235 6.21 11.74 12.84
C ALA A 235 6.28 12.93 13.81
N VAL A 236 7.09 12.80 14.86
CA VAL A 236 7.24 13.82 15.93
C VAL A 236 8.45 14.73 15.74
N GLY A 237 9.27 14.46 14.74
CA GLY A 237 10.43 15.26 14.37
C GLY A 237 11.24 14.61 13.24
N PRO A 238 12.34 15.23 12.82
CA PRO A 238 13.18 14.71 11.74
C PRO A 238 13.78 13.36 12.14
N GLY A 239 13.54 12.32 11.35
CA GLY A 239 14.04 10.95 11.59
C GLY A 239 13.48 10.26 12.82
N VAL A 240 12.44 10.80 13.45
CA VAL A 240 11.87 10.25 14.69
C VAL A 240 10.36 10.12 14.57
N VAL A 241 9.89 8.89 14.72
CA VAL A 241 8.47 8.59 14.90
C VAL A 241 8.20 8.11 16.32
N ARG A 242 6.96 8.27 16.81
CA ARG A 242 6.47 7.58 18.01
C ARG A 242 5.59 6.42 17.62
N GLN A 243 5.93 5.23 18.10
CA GLN A 243 5.28 3.98 17.74
C GLN A 243 3.75 4.03 17.91
N PHE A 244 3.00 3.43 16.99
CA PHE A 244 1.54 3.32 17.13
C PHE A 244 1.17 2.37 18.27
N VAL A 245 0.48 2.89 19.29
CA VAL A 245 0.06 2.11 20.47
C VAL A 245 -1.45 2.20 20.68
N ALA A 246 -2.13 1.07 20.87
CA ALA A 246 -3.58 1.07 21.07
C ALA A 246 -4.00 1.55 22.47
N MET A 247 -4.95 2.48 22.56
CA MET A 247 -5.57 2.95 23.80
C MET A 247 -7.09 3.09 23.65
N PRO A 248 -7.89 2.91 24.73
CA PRO A 248 -9.35 3.05 24.64
C PRO A 248 -9.76 4.48 24.30
N LEU A 249 -10.78 4.63 23.45
CA LEU A 249 -11.42 5.94 23.24
C LEU A 249 -12.11 6.43 24.52
N GLY A 250 -12.09 7.75 24.71
CA GLY A 250 -12.57 8.44 25.91
C GLY A 250 -11.53 8.48 27.05
N SER A 251 -10.31 7.99 26.83
CA SER A 251 -9.23 8.00 27.82
C SER A 251 -8.41 9.29 27.80
N GLY A 252 -8.43 10.03 26.69
CA GLY A 252 -7.59 11.20 26.46
C GLY A 252 -6.15 10.87 26.04
N TYR A 253 -5.80 9.59 25.89
CA TYR A 253 -4.44 9.17 25.50
C TYR A 253 -4.20 9.22 23.99
N THR A 254 -5.26 9.13 23.18
CA THR A 254 -5.09 9.00 21.74
C THR A 254 -4.52 10.28 21.13
N VAL A 255 -3.86 10.14 19.98
CA VAL A 255 -3.36 11.30 19.21
C VAL A 255 -4.51 12.22 18.84
N GLU A 256 -5.65 11.67 18.40
CA GLU A 256 -6.91 12.39 18.17
C GLU A 256 -7.29 13.25 19.38
N GLY A 257 -7.34 12.64 20.57
CA GLY A 257 -7.69 13.30 21.82
C GLY A 257 -6.76 14.44 22.19
N GLN A 258 -5.45 14.21 22.09
CA GLN A 258 -4.45 15.20 22.48
C GLN A 258 -4.37 16.38 21.50
N VAL A 259 -4.56 16.14 20.19
CA VAL A 259 -4.47 17.18 19.16
C VAL A 259 -5.77 17.95 19.01
N THR A 260 -6.92 17.26 19.02
CA THR A 260 -8.22 17.86 18.70
C THR A 260 -9.07 18.18 19.92
N GLY A 261 -8.74 17.59 21.08
CA GLY A 261 -9.57 17.64 22.28
C GLY A 261 -10.82 16.75 22.24
N LYS A 262 -10.96 15.91 21.21
CA LYS A 262 -12.10 14.99 21.01
C LYS A 262 -11.58 13.56 20.77
N GLU A 263 -12.34 12.55 21.13
CA GLU A 263 -12.04 11.13 20.84
C GLU A 263 -13.31 10.44 20.35
N SER A 264 -13.68 10.71 19.10
CA SER A 264 -14.96 10.29 18.52
C SER A 264 -14.81 9.38 17.31
N VAL A 265 -13.63 9.36 16.69
CA VAL A 265 -13.36 8.65 15.44
C VAL A 265 -12.63 7.34 15.70
N GLY A 266 -11.54 7.39 16.47
CA GLY A 266 -10.68 6.24 16.76
C GLY A 266 -10.12 5.53 15.52
N GLY A 267 -9.58 4.32 15.74
CA GLY A 267 -9.01 3.50 14.68
C GLY A 267 -7.93 4.20 13.83
N ILE A 268 -7.80 3.75 12.58
CA ILE A 268 -6.89 4.28 11.56
C ILE A 268 -7.69 4.56 10.29
N GLN A 269 -7.41 5.68 9.62
CA GLN A 269 -8.00 6.04 8.33
C GLN A 269 -6.89 6.19 7.30
N ILE A 270 -6.93 5.38 6.24
CA ILE A 270 -5.90 5.38 5.20
C ILE A 270 -6.51 5.90 3.91
N GLU A 271 -6.03 7.05 3.43
CA GLU A 271 -6.37 7.58 2.11
C GLU A 271 -5.28 7.18 1.11
N VAL A 272 -5.65 6.45 0.07
CA VAL A 272 -4.75 5.99 -1.00
C VAL A 272 -5.03 6.77 -2.26
N ILE A 273 -3.99 7.40 -2.81
CA ILE A 273 -4.05 8.24 -4.00
C ILE A 273 -3.10 7.64 -5.05
N PRO A 274 -3.61 7.13 -6.18
CA PRO A 274 -2.77 6.53 -7.21
C PRO A 274 -2.09 7.62 -8.05
N SER A 275 -0.94 7.32 -8.63
CA SER A 275 -0.36 8.14 -9.70
C SER A 275 -1.22 8.09 -10.96
N HIS A 276 -1.24 9.15 -11.75
CA HIS A 276 -1.73 9.12 -13.13
C HIS A 276 -0.95 8.07 -13.94
N GLU A 277 -1.62 7.43 -14.90
CA GLU A 277 -0.95 6.55 -15.83
C GLU A 277 -0.06 7.36 -16.76
N ARG A 278 1.22 7.00 -16.80
CA ARG A 278 2.23 7.73 -17.55
C ARG A 278 2.43 7.16 -18.94
N ASN A 279 3.03 7.98 -19.82
CA ASN A 279 3.41 7.61 -21.17
C ASN A 279 2.24 7.06 -22.01
N GLN A 280 1.04 7.60 -21.78
CA GLN A 280 -0.16 7.20 -22.53
C GLN A 280 -0.36 8.01 -23.80
N HIS A 281 0.19 9.23 -23.86
CA HIS A 281 0.05 10.12 -25.01
C HIS A 281 1.37 10.87 -25.26
N THR A 282 1.57 11.33 -26.49
CA THR A 282 2.58 12.34 -26.83
C THR A 282 1.92 13.69 -27.04
N PHE A 283 2.68 14.76 -26.82
CA PHE A 283 2.22 16.15 -26.95
C PHE A 283 3.25 16.95 -27.75
N ALA A 284 2.78 17.71 -28.74
CA ALA A 284 3.63 18.58 -29.52
C ALA A 284 2.89 19.87 -29.95
N TYR A 285 3.66 20.94 -30.10
CA TYR A 285 3.22 22.19 -30.69
C TYR A 285 4.08 22.53 -31.90
N THR A 286 3.45 23.07 -32.95
CA THR A 286 4.18 23.59 -34.11
C THR A 286 3.97 25.09 -34.18
N SER A 287 5.05 25.84 -34.02
CA SER A 287 5.01 27.31 -34.11
C SER A 287 4.65 27.79 -35.52
N ASN A 288 4.27 29.06 -35.63
CA ASN A 288 4.01 29.72 -36.92
C ASN A 288 5.21 29.70 -37.88
N GLN A 289 6.43 29.47 -37.38
CA GLN A 289 7.65 29.33 -38.18
C GLN A 289 7.91 27.88 -38.63
N GLY A 290 7.00 26.94 -38.34
CA GLY A 290 7.13 25.52 -38.68
C GLY A 290 8.03 24.73 -37.73
N GLN A 291 8.54 25.34 -36.65
CA GLN A 291 9.34 24.62 -35.66
C GLN A 291 8.43 23.81 -34.72
N ARG A 292 8.67 22.50 -34.65
CA ARG A 292 7.98 21.58 -33.74
C ARG A 292 8.69 21.50 -32.39
N LEU A 293 7.91 21.56 -31.31
CA LEU A 293 8.35 21.44 -29.93
C LEU A 293 7.59 20.28 -29.28
N ALA A 294 8.32 19.24 -28.86
CA ALA A 294 7.76 18.15 -28.06
C ALA A 294 7.62 18.59 -26.59
N MET A 295 6.55 18.15 -25.94
CA MET A 295 6.19 18.55 -24.59
C MET A 295 6.17 17.35 -23.65
N GLU A 296 6.72 17.54 -22.47
CA GLU A 296 6.74 16.53 -21.42
C GLU A 296 5.38 16.49 -20.70
N GLU A 297 4.89 15.28 -20.41
CA GLU A 297 3.52 15.06 -19.87
C GLU A 297 3.22 15.78 -18.54
N HIS A 298 4.24 16.12 -17.76
CA HIS A 298 4.11 16.77 -16.45
C HIS A 298 4.20 18.30 -16.52
N GLY A 299 4.52 18.85 -17.70
CA GLY A 299 4.40 20.28 -17.95
C GLY A 299 2.96 20.71 -18.20
N THR A 300 2.75 22.01 -18.11
CA THR A 300 1.51 22.71 -18.44
C THR A 300 1.69 23.50 -19.73
N PRO A 301 0.64 23.84 -20.48
CA PRO A 301 0.73 24.79 -21.60
C PRO A 301 1.47 26.09 -21.24
N HIS A 302 1.27 26.59 -20.01
CA HIS A 302 1.95 27.78 -19.48
C HIS A 302 3.48 27.62 -19.45
N ASP A 303 3.99 26.45 -19.02
CA ASP A 303 5.45 26.18 -18.96
C ASP A 303 6.14 26.29 -20.32
N TYR A 304 5.37 26.14 -21.40
CA TYR A 304 5.83 26.26 -22.79
C TYR A 304 5.46 27.60 -23.45
N TYR A 305 5.03 28.60 -22.67
CA TYR A 305 4.67 29.95 -23.12
C TYR A 305 3.54 29.98 -24.17
N LEU A 306 2.63 29.01 -24.11
CA LEU A 306 1.45 28.98 -24.97
C LEU A 306 0.39 29.95 -24.46
N ASN A 307 -0.46 30.42 -25.37
CA ASN A 307 -1.55 31.35 -25.09
C ASN A 307 -2.90 30.69 -25.34
N GLU A 308 -3.96 31.36 -24.87
CA GLU A 308 -5.33 30.96 -25.20
C GLU A 308 -5.51 30.83 -26.73
N LYS A 309 -6.21 29.77 -27.15
CA LYS A 309 -6.48 29.39 -28.55
C LYS A 309 -5.28 28.86 -29.33
N ASP A 310 -4.10 28.72 -28.72
CA ASP A 310 -3.04 27.90 -29.31
C ASP A 310 -3.52 26.46 -29.45
N ILE A 311 -3.15 25.83 -30.56
CA ILE A 311 -3.55 24.47 -30.89
C ILE A 311 -2.35 23.54 -30.78
N LEU A 312 -2.46 22.62 -29.85
CA LEU A 312 -1.56 21.50 -29.65
C LEU A 312 -1.99 20.30 -30.47
N VAL A 313 -1.07 19.36 -30.65
CA VAL A 313 -1.37 18.04 -31.20
C VAL A 313 -1.03 16.98 -30.16
N THR A 314 -1.94 16.03 -29.97
CA THR A 314 -1.75 14.86 -29.11
C THR A 314 -2.11 13.58 -29.84
N SER A 315 -1.33 12.52 -29.64
CA SER A 315 -1.68 11.16 -30.09
C SER A 315 -1.62 10.19 -28.92
N ALA A 316 -2.56 9.25 -28.89
CA ALA A 316 -2.54 8.15 -27.93
C ALA A 316 -1.48 7.14 -28.33
N LYS A 317 -0.79 6.58 -27.35
CA LYS A 317 0.15 5.48 -27.54
C LYS A 317 -0.60 4.15 -27.58
N LEU A 318 -0.46 3.42 -28.69
CA LEU A 318 -1.06 2.12 -28.95
C LEU A 318 0.01 1.05 -28.90
N LEU A 319 -0.05 0.18 -27.91
CA LEU A 319 0.78 -1.02 -27.89
C LEU A 319 0.19 -2.06 -28.85
N GLY A 320 0.81 -2.28 -30.00
CA GLY A 320 0.22 -3.12 -31.03
C GLY A 320 1.13 -3.55 -32.17
N ASN A 321 0.58 -4.35 -33.09
CA ASN A 321 1.27 -4.66 -34.34
C ASN A 321 1.23 -3.44 -35.27
N PRO A 322 2.35 -3.14 -35.95
CA PRO A 322 2.45 -2.00 -36.85
C PRO A 322 1.48 -2.19 -38.02
N ARG A 323 0.90 -1.08 -38.46
CA ARG A 323 0.00 -0.93 -39.59
C ARG A 323 0.67 -0.09 -40.68
N ILE A 324 0.08 -0.04 -41.86
CA ILE A 324 0.55 0.82 -42.95
C ILE A 324 0.68 2.28 -42.51
N CYS A 325 -0.27 2.78 -41.73
CA CYS A 325 -0.25 4.15 -41.24
C CYS A 325 0.87 4.48 -40.26
N ASP A 326 1.44 3.49 -39.57
CA ASP A 326 2.51 3.71 -38.59
C ASP A 326 3.88 3.94 -39.27
N LEU A 327 3.95 3.75 -40.60
CA LEU A 327 5.10 4.05 -41.48
C LEU A 327 5.01 5.44 -42.14
N LEU A 328 3.98 6.22 -41.82
CA LEU A 328 3.88 7.61 -42.24
C LEU A 328 4.87 8.48 -41.44
N ASP A 329 5.39 9.53 -42.07
CA ASP A 329 6.21 10.50 -41.34
C ASP A 329 5.32 11.43 -40.50
N ASP A 330 5.85 11.98 -39.40
CA ASP A 330 5.10 12.77 -38.40
C ASP A 330 4.32 13.98 -38.96
N ALA A 331 4.65 14.45 -40.17
CA ALA A 331 3.98 15.55 -40.85
C ALA A 331 2.93 15.11 -41.89
N GLU A 332 2.87 13.82 -42.20
CA GLU A 332 1.99 13.25 -43.21
C GLU A 332 0.65 12.82 -42.62
N ARG A 333 -0.39 13.01 -43.42
CA ARG A 333 -1.78 12.78 -43.02
C ARG A 333 -2.31 11.55 -43.72
N LEU A 334 -3.01 10.70 -42.97
CA LEU A 334 -3.71 9.53 -43.48
C LEU A 334 -4.72 9.89 -44.59
N ASP A 335 -5.34 11.06 -44.46
CA ASP A 335 -6.31 11.66 -45.38
C ASP A 335 -5.67 12.44 -46.54
N GLY A 336 -4.35 12.67 -46.50
CA GLY A 336 -3.59 13.40 -47.53
C GLY A 336 -2.50 12.58 -48.22
N THR A 337 -2.33 11.31 -47.87
CA THR A 337 -1.31 10.43 -48.45
C THR A 337 -1.96 9.47 -49.44
N GLU A 338 -1.87 9.79 -50.72
CA GLU A 338 -2.39 8.94 -51.80
C GLU A 338 -1.41 7.82 -52.18
N GLU A 339 -0.11 8.10 -52.10
CA GLU A 339 0.97 7.16 -52.47
C GLU A 339 2.01 7.03 -51.34
N LEU A 340 2.47 5.80 -51.10
CA LEU A 340 3.43 5.46 -50.06
C LEU A 340 4.49 4.50 -50.61
N THR A 341 5.78 4.81 -50.45
CA THR A 341 6.87 3.90 -50.86
C THR A 341 7.56 3.28 -49.65
N LEU A 342 7.59 1.96 -49.59
CA LEU A 342 8.20 1.16 -48.53
C LEU A 342 9.30 0.27 -49.11
N LYS A 343 10.43 0.20 -48.43
CA LYS A 343 11.50 -0.78 -48.73
C LYS A 343 11.35 -1.99 -47.83
N THR A 344 11.56 -3.17 -48.40
CA THR A 344 11.58 -4.43 -47.68
C THR A 344 13.00 -4.80 -47.24
N ILE A 345 13.12 -5.46 -46.09
CA ILE A 345 14.41 -5.89 -45.54
C ILE A 345 14.35 -7.40 -45.32
N TYR A 346 15.37 -8.10 -45.78
CA TYR A 346 15.58 -9.53 -45.55
C TYR A 346 16.86 -9.71 -44.73
N LEU A 347 16.73 -10.24 -43.51
CA LEU A 347 17.87 -10.51 -42.64
C LEU A 347 18.45 -11.88 -43.04
N GLU A 348 19.74 -11.92 -43.35
CA GLU A 348 20.41 -13.20 -43.57
C GLU A 348 20.41 -14.04 -42.29
N PRO A 349 20.28 -15.39 -42.39
CA PRO A 349 20.41 -16.26 -41.24
C PRO A 349 21.78 -16.06 -40.60
N ASN A 350 21.78 -15.47 -39.41
CA ASN A 350 22.96 -15.11 -38.66
C ASN A 350 23.85 -16.36 -38.48
N THR A 351 25.02 -16.40 -39.14
CA THR A 351 26.05 -17.40 -38.85
C THR A 351 26.65 -17.08 -37.48
N GLY A 352 25.99 -17.57 -36.43
CA GLY A 352 26.51 -17.82 -35.10
C GLY A 352 27.38 -16.74 -34.46
N VAL A 353 26.78 -15.64 -33.97
CA VAL A 353 27.14 -15.01 -32.69
C VAL A 353 25.88 -14.38 -32.11
N GLU A 354 25.37 -14.89 -30.98
CA GLU A 354 24.37 -14.17 -30.18
C GLU A 354 25.01 -12.88 -29.64
N GLN A 355 24.59 -11.73 -30.18
CA GLN A 355 24.68 -10.45 -29.48
C GLN A 355 23.28 -9.93 -29.22
N SER A 356 22.96 -9.80 -27.95
CA SER A 356 21.76 -9.16 -27.42
C SER A 356 21.62 -7.74 -27.99
N ILE A 357 20.64 -7.53 -28.87
CA ILE A 357 20.16 -6.17 -29.17
C ILE A 357 19.19 -5.80 -28.05
N ARG A 358 19.73 -5.23 -26.97
CA ARG A 358 18.97 -4.36 -26.08
C ARG A 358 18.58 -3.13 -26.88
N ALA A 359 17.28 -2.84 -26.97
CA ALA A 359 16.78 -1.54 -27.39
C ALA A 359 17.37 -0.46 -26.47
N LYS A 360 18.41 0.24 -26.95
CA LYS A 360 18.90 1.46 -26.32
C LYS A 360 17.99 2.59 -26.79
N GLY A 361 17.02 2.95 -25.96
CA GLY A 361 16.37 4.26 -26.04
C GLY A 361 17.42 5.34 -25.81
N PHE A 362 17.74 6.10 -26.86
CA PHE A 362 18.67 7.22 -26.79
C PHE A 362 17.91 8.46 -26.30
N TRP A 363 18.28 8.90 -25.10
CA TRP A 363 17.94 10.19 -24.53
C TRP A 363 18.71 11.29 -25.26
N TRP A 364 18.02 12.33 -25.72
CA TRP A 364 18.67 13.58 -26.09
C TRP A 364 18.95 14.40 -24.82
N SER A 365 20.23 14.48 -24.44
CA SER A 365 20.71 15.56 -23.57
C SER A 365 21.36 16.62 -24.47
N GLY A 366 20.72 17.80 -24.53
CA GLY A 366 21.24 18.96 -25.24
C GLY A 366 22.53 19.47 -24.58
N LYS A 367 23.64 19.42 -25.30
CA LYS A 367 24.89 20.09 -24.89
C LYS A 367 24.81 21.57 -25.26
N CYS A 368 24.60 22.41 -24.25
CA CYS A 368 25.03 23.81 -24.29
C CYS A 368 26.56 23.84 -24.15
N SER A 369 27.25 24.46 -25.10
CA SER A 369 28.71 24.61 -25.07
C SER A 369 29.07 26.05 -24.70
N LYS A 370 30.02 26.21 -23.77
CA LYS A 370 30.99 27.31 -23.73
C LYS A 370 32.12 27.01 -22.72
N THR A 371 33.23 26.56 -23.29
CA THR A 371 34.62 26.94 -22.99
C THR A 371 34.96 27.60 -21.65
N SER A 372 35.85 27.00 -20.86
CA SER A 372 37.09 27.68 -20.44
C SER A 372 38.18 26.67 -20.02
N LYS A 373 39.41 26.95 -20.47
CA LYS A 373 40.66 26.27 -20.11
C LYS A 373 41.07 26.63 -18.68
N ARG A 374 41.74 25.72 -17.95
CA ARG A 374 42.95 25.95 -17.12
C ARG A 374 43.46 24.63 -16.49
N PRO A 375 44.72 24.58 -16.00
CA PRO A 375 45.66 23.49 -16.32
C PRO A 375 45.96 22.52 -15.17
N ARG A 376 46.63 21.43 -15.57
CA ARG A 376 47.49 20.54 -14.78
C ARG A 376 48.37 21.32 -13.78
N LEU A 377 48.45 20.82 -12.56
CA LEU A 377 49.58 21.03 -11.65
C LEU A 377 50.06 19.66 -11.15
N GLU A 378 51.37 19.48 -11.27
CA GLU A 378 52.18 18.35 -10.80
C GLU A 378 52.47 18.46 -9.30
N GLY A 379 52.78 17.31 -8.67
CA GLY A 379 53.45 17.23 -7.36
C GLY A 379 53.11 15.96 -6.58
N GLY A 380 53.96 14.92 -6.66
CA GLY A 380 53.92 13.73 -5.79
C GLY A 380 54.59 13.96 -4.43
N PRO A 381 55.25 12.96 -3.79
CA PRO A 381 55.08 11.50 -3.83
C PRO A 381 55.12 10.83 -2.42
N GLY A 382 55.01 9.50 -2.37
CA GLY A 382 55.45 8.64 -1.26
C GLY A 382 54.36 7.69 -0.74
N ASP A 383 54.56 6.42 -0.41
CA ASP A 383 55.67 5.47 -0.56
C ASP A 383 55.06 4.06 -0.35
N TYR A 384 55.65 3.05 -1.02
CA TYR A 384 55.84 1.63 -0.62
C TYR A 384 54.94 1.03 0.50
N TYR A 385 54.23 -0.08 0.29
CA TYR A 385 54.79 -1.44 0.23
C TYR A 385 53.90 -2.38 -0.59
N GLY A 386 54.54 -3.21 -1.43
CA GLY A 386 53.92 -4.35 -2.10
C GLY A 386 54.17 -5.68 -1.37
N MET A 387 53.18 -6.55 -1.41
CA MET A 387 53.24 -8.02 -1.45
C MET A 387 51.93 -8.43 -2.17
N GLY A 388 51.86 -9.21 -3.25
CA GLY A 388 52.83 -10.14 -3.83
C GLY A 388 52.45 -11.58 -3.48
N MET A 389 51.67 -12.21 -4.37
CA MET A 389 51.47 -13.68 -4.53
C MET A 389 50.56 -14.36 -3.48
N ASP A 390 49.74 -15.38 -3.75
CA ASP A 390 49.69 -16.31 -4.87
C ASP A 390 48.30 -17.00 -4.99
N PHE A 391 47.96 -17.41 -6.21
CA PHE A 391 46.86 -18.32 -6.54
C PHE A 391 47.39 -19.76 -6.56
N SER A 392 46.81 -20.70 -5.81
CA SER A 392 46.81 -22.12 -6.20
C SER A 392 45.89 -23.01 -5.36
N ALA A 393 45.13 -23.86 -6.09
CA ALA A 393 44.64 -25.21 -5.77
C ALA A 393 43.61 -25.38 -4.63
N ILE A 394 42.35 -25.69 -4.94
CA ILE A 394 41.79 -27.05 -5.14
C ILE A 394 41.97 -27.92 -3.89
N ASP A 395 40.85 -28.18 -3.19
CA ASP A 395 40.56 -29.53 -2.74
C ASP A 395 39.05 -29.80 -2.70
N HIS A 396 38.64 -30.79 -3.48
CA HIS A 396 37.33 -31.41 -3.45
C HIS A 396 37.30 -32.38 -2.26
N ASN A 397 36.26 -32.33 -1.43
CA ASN A 397 35.65 -33.55 -0.87
C ASN A 397 34.28 -33.24 -0.27
N ALA A 398 33.26 -33.62 -1.03
CA ALA A 398 31.92 -33.90 -0.52
C ALA A 398 31.90 -35.29 0.13
N PRO A 399 30.94 -35.54 1.04
CA PRO A 399 30.22 -36.81 1.02
C PRO A 399 28.71 -36.58 0.84
N THR A 400 28.19 -37.13 -0.25
CA THR A 400 26.77 -37.34 -0.52
C THR A 400 26.35 -38.74 -0.04
N THR A 401 25.28 -38.84 0.77
CA THR A 401 24.29 -39.95 0.77
C THR A 401 23.09 -39.56 1.65
N GLY A 402 21.91 -39.32 1.09
CA GLY A 402 20.72 -40.15 1.35
C GLY A 402 19.45 -39.31 1.63
N PRO A 403 18.23 -39.78 1.31
CA PRO A 403 17.16 -38.95 0.75
C PRO A 403 16.20 -38.37 1.79
N SER A 404 15.82 -37.09 1.65
CA SER A 404 14.71 -36.51 2.41
C SER A 404 13.40 -36.71 1.65
N SER A 405 12.60 -37.66 2.14
CA SER A 405 11.20 -37.87 1.76
C SER A 405 10.38 -36.59 1.97
N ARG A 406 9.82 -36.09 0.87
CA ARG A 406 8.81 -35.03 0.81
C ARG A 406 7.50 -35.59 1.36
N VAL A 407 7.06 -35.14 2.52
CA VAL A 407 5.70 -35.38 3.01
C VAL A 407 4.84 -34.22 2.53
N GLU A 408 4.11 -34.45 1.44
CA GLU A 408 3.02 -33.56 1.00
C GLU A 408 1.81 -33.79 1.93
N MET A 409 1.32 -32.71 2.55
CA MET A 409 0.03 -32.70 3.24
C MET A 409 -1.08 -32.44 2.21
N PRO A 410 -2.15 -33.26 2.15
CA PRO A 410 -3.21 -33.08 1.16
C PRO A 410 -4.11 -31.89 1.49
N LEU A 411 -4.43 -31.10 0.46
CA LEU A 411 -5.43 -30.02 0.49
C LEU A 411 -6.86 -30.59 0.65
N PRO A 412 -7.77 -29.89 1.35
CA PRO A 412 -9.18 -30.28 1.44
C PRO A 412 -9.92 -30.09 0.09
N PRO A 413 -10.93 -30.93 -0.21
CA PRO A 413 -11.67 -30.84 -1.48
C PRO A 413 -12.60 -29.62 -1.53
N PRO A 414 -12.84 -29.04 -2.73
CA PRO A 414 -13.78 -27.94 -2.92
C PRO A 414 -15.25 -28.38 -2.76
N PRO A 415 -16.16 -27.47 -2.33
CA PRO A 415 -17.58 -27.77 -2.19
C PRO A 415 -18.27 -28.00 -3.55
N PRO A 416 -19.34 -28.82 -3.59
CA PRO A 416 -20.00 -29.21 -4.83
C PRO A 416 -20.82 -28.06 -5.47
N PRO A 417 -20.95 -28.05 -6.81
CA PRO A 417 -21.70 -27.02 -7.53
C PRO A 417 -23.21 -27.19 -7.34
N SER A 418 -23.89 -26.12 -6.92
CA SER A 418 -25.35 -26.08 -6.89
C SER A 418 -25.89 -25.92 -8.31
N SER A 419 -26.37 -27.02 -8.87
CA SER A 419 -27.11 -27.06 -10.13
C SER A 419 -28.54 -26.56 -9.93
N ARG A 420 -28.91 -25.40 -10.48
CA ARG A 420 -30.29 -25.13 -10.95
C ARG A 420 -30.25 -24.27 -12.21
N GLY A 421 -30.50 -24.92 -13.34
CA GLY A 421 -30.93 -24.29 -14.58
C GLY A 421 -32.42 -23.88 -14.55
N PRO A 422 -32.93 -23.31 -15.65
CA PRO A 422 -33.68 -22.05 -15.63
C PRO A 422 -35.18 -22.22 -15.87
N CYS A 423 -36.00 -21.20 -15.54
CA CYS A 423 -37.32 -21.03 -16.15
C CYS A 423 -37.72 -19.55 -16.25
N LYS A 424 -38.18 -19.18 -17.45
CA LYS A 424 -38.67 -17.86 -17.85
C LYS A 424 -40.16 -17.67 -17.49
N LEU A 425 -40.49 -16.43 -17.10
CA LEU A 425 -41.71 -15.62 -17.36
C LEU A 425 -43.08 -16.29 -17.53
N ALA A 426 -44.04 -15.89 -16.68
CA ALA A 426 -45.42 -15.53 -17.08
C ALA A 426 -46.11 -14.64 -16.03
N LYS A 427 -46.76 -13.55 -16.48
CA LYS A 427 -47.76 -12.74 -15.75
C LYS A 427 -49.12 -13.45 -15.79
N VAL A 428 -49.93 -13.42 -14.73
CA VAL A 428 -51.41 -13.23 -14.75
C VAL A 428 -51.89 -12.70 -13.38
N HIS A 429 -52.93 -11.87 -13.46
CA HIS A 429 -53.66 -11.10 -12.46
C HIS A 429 -54.57 -11.89 -11.48
N THR A 430 -54.96 -11.15 -10.41
CA THR A 430 -56.30 -11.01 -9.75
C THR A 430 -56.79 -12.00 -8.68
N GLU A 431 -57.32 -11.37 -7.60
CA GLU A 431 -58.39 -11.79 -6.67
C GLU A 431 -58.05 -12.90 -5.65
N SER A 432 -58.51 -12.94 -4.41
CA SER A 432 -59.42 -12.13 -3.56
C SER A 432 -59.27 -12.63 -2.10
N SER A 433 -59.62 -11.81 -1.12
CA SER A 433 -59.68 -12.15 0.33
C SER A 433 -60.91 -13.02 0.65
N PRO A 434 -60.95 -13.77 1.78
CA PRO A 434 -61.70 -13.28 2.95
C PRO A 434 -61.09 -13.69 4.32
N GLN A 435 -60.87 -12.72 5.21
CA GLN A 435 -61.67 -12.36 6.41
C GLN A 435 -61.60 -13.29 7.65
N LYS A 436 -60.98 -12.72 8.69
CA LYS A 436 -61.09 -13.07 10.12
C LYS A 436 -62.49 -12.76 10.68
N PRO A 437 -62.94 -13.44 11.75
CA PRO A 437 -63.89 -12.87 12.69
C PRO A 437 -63.19 -12.05 13.79
N ARG A 438 -63.84 -10.95 14.17
CA ARG A 438 -63.49 -9.96 15.19
C ARG A 438 -64.40 -10.17 16.40
N ILE A 439 -63.85 -10.23 17.61
CA ILE A 439 -64.57 -9.92 18.86
C ILE A 439 -63.63 -9.08 19.75
N GLU A 440 -64.08 -7.86 20.06
CA GLU A 440 -63.58 -6.91 21.06
C GLU A 440 -63.82 -7.49 22.47
N SER A 441 -63.09 -7.23 23.55
CA SER A 441 -62.38 -6.06 24.04
C SER A 441 -61.56 -6.50 25.27
N LEU A 442 -60.51 -5.74 25.62
CA LEU A 442 -60.25 -5.17 26.95
C LEU A 442 -58.79 -4.69 26.96
N MET A 443 -58.63 -3.38 27.08
CA MET A 443 -57.36 -2.72 27.33
C MET A 443 -56.89 -3.09 28.73
N ASP A 444 -55.67 -3.61 28.86
CA ASP A 444 -54.78 -3.18 29.94
C ASP A 444 -53.30 -3.27 29.52
N SER A 445 -52.63 -2.15 29.76
CA SER A 445 -51.20 -1.85 29.74
C SER A 445 -50.20 -2.96 29.34
N SER A 446 -49.70 -2.89 28.11
CA SER A 446 -48.37 -3.43 27.77
C SER A 446 -47.47 -2.28 27.32
N VAL A 447 -46.42 -2.06 28.10
CA VAL A 447 -45.30 -1.19 27.76
C VAL A 447 -44.63 -1.81 26.53
N ASP A 448 -44.63 -1.10 25.41
CA ASP A 448 -43.82 -1.42 24.24
C ASP A 448 -42.34 -1.39 24.65
N ILE A 449 -41.76 -2.57 24.91
CA ILE A 449 -40.32 -2.70 25.05
C ILE A 449 -39.75 -2.75 23.64
N GLN A 450 -39.27 -1.61 23.16
CA GLN A 450 -38.46 -1.56 21.94
C GLN A 450 -37.12 -2.27 22.18
N PRO A 451 -36.63 -3.08 21.23
CA PRO A 451 -35.34 -3.76 21.34
C PRO A 451 -34.20 -2.79 20.94
N GLU A 452 -33.98 -1.74 21.73
CA GLU A 452 -32.90 -0.76 21.48
C GLU A 452 -31.69 -0.91 22.43
N ALA A 453 -31.66 -1.94 23.29
CA ALA A 453 -30.74 -1.97 24.44
C ALA A 453 -29.54 -2.95 24.34
N GLN A 454 -29.11 -3.40 23.15
CA GLN A 454 -27.92 -4.27 23.02
C GLN A 454 -26.72 -3.65 22.28
N SER A 455 -26.87 -2.49 21.63
CA SER A 455 -25.80 -1.83 20.85
C SER A 455 -24.91 -0.87 21.68
N SER A 456 -25.18 -0.66 22.97
CA SER A 456 -24.69 0.50 23.72
C SER A 456 -23.43 0.30 24.59
N ARG A 457 -22.49 -0.62 24.28
CA ARG A 457 -21.29 -0.74 25.12
C ARG A 457 -19.99 -1.29 24.51
N LEU A 458 -19.83 -1.27 23.19
CA LEU A 458 -18.56 -1.67 22.57
C LEU A 458 -17.50 -0.57 22.80
N GLN A 459 -16.40 -0.93 23.47
CA GLN A 459 -15.25 -0.07 23.70
C GLN A 459 -14.36 -0.08 22.45
N GLU A 460 -14.43 1.00 21.68
CA GLU A 460 -13.47 1.25 20.61
C GLU A 460 -12.10 1.65 21.16
N MET A 461 -11.10 1.38 20.34
CA MET A 461 -9.72 1.75 20.57
C MET A 461 -9.27 2.77 19.51
N GLY A 462 -8.39 3.68 19.91
CA GLY A 462 -7.65 4.57 19.04
C GLY A 462 -6.15 4.36 19.19
N ILE A 463 -5.38 5.16 18.46
CA ILE A 463 -3.92 5.12 18.49
C ILE A 463 -3.39 6.28 19.34
N ALA A 464 -2.51 5.95 20.26
CA ALA A 464 -1.73 6.83 21.10
C ALA A 464 -0.24 6.75 20.70
N ALA A 465 0.55 7.72 21.17
CA ALA A 465 1.97 7.79 20.89
C ALA A 465 2.78 6.90 21.85
N GLY A 466 3.57 5.98 21.31
CA GLY A 466 4.48 5.12 22.09
C GLY A 466 5.93 5.61 22.14
N GLY A 467 6.83 4.65 22.32
CA GLY A 467 8.28 4.85 22.35
C GLY A 467 8.80 5.46 21.05
N LYS A 468 9.91 6.20 21.15
CA LYS A 468 10.53 6.84 19.97
C LYS A 468 11.30 5.80 19.17
N LEU A 469 11.09 5.81 17.85
CA LEU A 469 11.76 4.96 16.89
C LEU A 469 12.53 5.83 15.88
N MET A 470 13.68 5.32 15.44
CA MET A 470 14.45 5.91 14.34
C MET A 470 13.82 5.50 13.01
N GLN A 471 13.16 6.45 12.34
CA GLN A 471 12.52 6.25 11.04
C GLN A 471 12.41 7.59 10.32
N ASP A 472 13.02 7.69 9.15
CA ASP A 472 12.81 8.83 8.25
C ASP A 472 11.46 8.70 7.54
N ILE A 473 10.84 9.85 7.28
CA ILE A 473 9.74 9.96 6.32
C ILE A 473 10.32 10.56 5.05
N THR A 474 10.34 9.78 3.98
CA THR A 474 11.00 10.14 2.73
C THR A 474 10.23 11.24 1.99
N LYS A 475 10.95 12.20 1.46
CA LYS A 475 10.44 13.29 0.64
C LYS A 475 9.99 12.77 -0.73
N ASP A 476 8.87 13.27 -1.22
CA ASP A 476 8.37 12.97 -2.56
C ASP A 476 9.28 13.64 -3.60
N THR A 477 9.96 12.82 -4.39
CA THR A 477 10.82 13.24 -5.49
C THR A 477 10.13 13.14 -6.86
N LEU A 478 8.87 12.69 -6.91
CA LEU A 478 8.13 12.51 -8.16
C LEU A 478 7.69 13.87 -8.74
N PRO A 479 7.47 13.95 -10.07
CA PRO A 479 7.05 15.17 -10.72
C PRO A 479 5.74 15.75 -10.15
N ARG A 480 5.63 17.08 -10.18
CA ARG A 480 4.40 17.78 -9.78
C ARG A 480 3.20 17.30 -10.61
N GLY A 481 2.04 17.20 -9.96
CA GLY A 481 0.81 16.79 -10.63
C GLY A 481 0.73 15.31 -10.98
N ILE A 482 1.66 14.46 -10.49
CA ILE A 482 1.60 13.01 -10.71
C ILE A 482 0.44 12.34 -9.98
N TRP A 483 -0.03 12.90 -8.87
CA TRP A 483 -1.04 12.29 -8.01
C TRP A 483 -2.46 12.53 -8.51
N ASN A 484 -3.18 11.45 -8.78
CA ASN A 484 -4.57 11.52 -9.22
C ASN A 484 -5.53 11.55 -8.03
N THR A 485 -5.72 12.75 -7.47
CA THR A 485 -6.60 12.99 -6.31
C THR A 485 -8.07 12.67 -6.59
N SER A 486 -8.51 12.69 -7.85
CA SER A 486 -9.88 12.33 -8.23
C SER A 486 -10.20 10.84 -8.06
N ARG A 487 -9.17 9.98 -8.02
CA ARG A 487 -9.29 8.52 -7.83
C ARG A 487 -8.95 8.07 -6.40
N LYS A 488 -8.85 8.99 -5.46
CA LYS A 488 -8.50 8.65 -4.08
C LYS A 488 -9.53 7.72 -3.43
N LYS A 489 -9.06 6.81 -2.58
CA LYS A 489 -9.91 5.89 -1.81
C LYS A 489 -9.59 6.03 -0.34
N LEU A 490 -10.62 6.26 0.48
CA LEU A 490 -10.51 6.24 1.93
C LEU A 490 -10.89 4.85 2.46
N LEU A 491 -10.05 4.32 3.34
CA LEU A 491 -10.27 3.05 4.03
C LEU A 491 -10.34 3.29 5.53
N ASP A 492 -11.43 2.84 6.15
CA ASP A 492 -11.61 2.86 7.59
C ASP A 492 -11.15 1.52 8.19
N ILE A 493 -10.23 1.60 9.15
CA ILE A 493 -9.69 0.46 9.89
C ILE A 493 -10.01 0.66 11.37
N HIS A 494 -10.99 -0.09 11.86
CA HIS A 494 -11.46 0.00 13.23
C HIS A 494 -10.67 -0.96 14.12
N ILE A 495 -10.40 -0.52 15.35
CA ILE A 495 -9.69 -1.32 16.33
C ILE A 495 -10.64 -1.62 17.49
N LEU A 496 -10.96 -2.90 17.66
CA LEU A 496 -11.85 -3.35 18.73
C LEU A 496 -11.07 -3.84 19.93
N HIS A 497 -11.58 -3.55 21.11
CA HIS A 497 -11.09 -4.21 22.31
C HIS A 497 -11.31 -5.73 22.20
N PRO A 498 -10.36 -6.59 22.63
CA PRO A 498 -10.43 -8.04 22.36
C PRO A 498 -11.68 -8.74 22.93
N LEU A 499 -12.21 -8.27 24.06
CA LEU A 499 -13.48 -8.79 24.62
C LEU A 499 -14.68 -8.47 23.72
N ASP A 500 -14.70 -7.28 23.14
CA ASP A 500 -15.76 -6.81 22.25
C ASP A 500 -15.65 -7.51 20.90
N PHE A 501 -14.42 -7.70 20.41
CA PHE A 501 -14.14 -8.54 19.26
C PHE A 501 -14.67 -9.97 19.44
N GLU A 502 -14.40 -10.62 20.58
CA GLU A 502 -14.90 -11.97 20.86
C GLU A 502 -16.43 -11.98 20.94
N ALA A 503 -17.04 -10.97 21.56
CA ALA A 503 -18.50 -10.84 21.63
C ALA A 503 -19.14 -10.68 20.24
N VAL A 504 -18.53 -9.90 19.35
CA VAL A 504 -19.01 -9.64 17.99
C VAL A 504 -18.78 -10.84 17.07
N THR A 505 -17.60 -11.47 17.15
CA THR A 505 -17.18 -12.48 16.16
C THR A 505 -17.38 -13.92 16.63
N HIS A 506 -17.46 -14.15 17.94
CA HIS A 506 -17.34 -15.45 18.59
C HIS A 506 -15.99 -16.15 18.33
N ILE A 507 -14.97 -15.40 17.92
CA ILE A 507 -13.61 -15.88 17.70
C ILE A 507 -12.73 -15.41 18.86
N VAL A 508 -11.95 -16.33 19.40
CA VAL A 508 -10.98 -16.00 20.45
C VAL A 508 -9.89 -15.11 19.86
N PRO A 509 -9.65 -13.91 20.40
CA PRO A 509 -8.62 -13.01 19.90
C PRO A 509 -7.22 -13.62 20.12
N PRO A 510 -6.25 -13.33 19.25
CA PRO A 510 -4.87 -13.77 19.45
C PRO A 510 -4.31 -13.32 20.82
N PRO A 511 -3.47 -14.14 21.46
CA PRO A 511 -2.80 -13.73 22.70
C PRO A 511 -1.89 -12.53 22.43
N THR A 512 -1.60 -11.72 23.44
CA THR A 512 -0.74 -10.53 23.36
C THR A 512 0.66 -10.84 22.82
N PRO A 513 1.39 -9.83 22.32
CA PRO A 513 2.75 -10.04 21.86
C PRO A 513 3.64 -10.50 23.01
N ILE A 514 4.78 -11.10 22.65
CA ILE A 514 5.77 -11.55 23.63
C ILE A 514 6.28 -10.38 24.48
N THR A 515 6.68 -10.71 25.70
CA THR A 515 7.34 -9.77 26.59
C THR A 515 8.71 -9.35 26.03
N LYS A 516 9.23 -8.22 26.48
CA LYS A 516 10.60 -7.78 26.15
C LYS A 516 11.62 -8.86 26.52
N GLU A 517 11.49 -9.45 27.69
CA GLU A 517 12.40 -10.50 28.16
C GLU A 517 12.37 -11.72 27.24
N GLU A 518 11.19 -12.11 26.74
CA GLU A 518 11.03 -13.18 25.76
C GLU A 518 11.59 -12.83 24.38
N TYR A 519 11.40 -11.58 23.92
CA TYR A 519 11.94 -11.09 22.66
C TYR A 519 13.47 -11.21 22.61
N ILE A 520 14.11 -10.73 23.69
CA ILE A 520 15.57 -10.81 23.86
C ILE A 520 16.02 -12.26 23.99
N ALA A 521 15.34 -13.06 24.82
CA ALA A 521 15.69 -14.47 25.03
C ALA A 521 15.53 -15.31 23.75
N ALA A 522 14.61 -14.94 22.86
CA ALA A 522 14.41 -15.57 21.56
C ALA A 522 15.45 -15.13 20.51
N GLY A 523 16.31 -14.15 20.82
CA GLY A 523 17.35 -13.66 19.90
C GLY A 523 16.79 -12.96 18.66
N ILE A 524 15.58 -12.40 18.76
CA ILE A 524 14.93 -11.69 17.65
C ILE A 524 15.66 -10.35 17.43
N PRO A 525 16.05 -10.02 16.18
CA PRO A 525 16.82 -8.81 15.91
C PRO A 525 15.94 -7.56 15.85
N PHE A 526 16.57 -6.43 16.12
CA PHE A 526 16.04 -5.12 15.75
C PHE A 526 16.59 -4.72 14.39
N TYR A 527 15.99 -3.70 13.79
CA TYR A 527 16.35 -3.19 12.48
C TYR A 527 16.67 -1.70 12.54
N ALA A 528 17.59 -1.27 11.70
CA ALA A 528 17.85 0.14 11.46
C ALA A 528 17.95 0.35 9.95
N VAL A 529 17.56 1.55 9.52
CA VAL A 529 17.69 1.97 8.12
C VAL A 529 18.73 3.06 8.07
N GLU A 530 19.49 3.12 6.98
CA GLU A 530 20.39 4.24 6.74
C GLU A 530 19.56 5.52 6.67
N GLU A 531 19.87 6.48 7.55
CA GLU A 531 19.22 7.78 7.53
C GLU A 531 19.65 8.54 6.26
N ASP A 532 18.70 9.23 5.62
CA ASP A 532 19.00 10.22 4.58
C ASP A 532 18.47 11.59 5.02
N PRO A 533 19.28 12.37 5.78
CA PRO A 533 18.86 13.66 6.29
C PRO A 533 18.51 14.68 5.21
N ASP A 534 19.02 14.53 3.98
CA ASP A 534 18.78 15.45 2.87
C ASP A 534 17.45 15.15 2.16
N GLU A 535 17.02 13.88 2.17
CA GLU A 535 15.80 13.40 1.52
C GLU A 535 14.66 13.06 2.49
N ARG A 536 14.75 13.50 3.75
CA ARG A 536 13.69 13.32 4.76
C ARG A 536 12.84 14.57 5.01
N LEU A 537 11.65 14.36 5.54
CA LEU A 537 10.79 15.42 6.07
C LEU A 537 11.18 15.82 7.51
N ASP A 538 10.96 17.08 7.86
CA ASP A 538 11.26 17.65 9.19
C ASP A 538 10.29 17.20 10.31
N GLY A 539 9.22 16.48 9.97
CA GLY A 539 8.13 16.15 10.89
C GLY A 539 7.22 17.35 11.24
N SER A 540 6.28 17.14 12.17
CA SER A 540 5.29 18.15 12.55
C SER A 540 5.52 18.72 13.95
N THR A 541 5.44 20.05 14.07
CA THR A 541 5.44 20.74 15.37
C THR A 541 4.20 20.43 16.21
N VAL A 542 3.08 20.08 15.57
CA VAL A 542 1.86 19.66 16.26
C VAL A 542 2.09 18.30 16.92
N LEU A 543 2.60 17.34 16.15
CA LEU A 543 2.87 15.99 16.64
C LEU A 543 4.02 15.94 17.66
N ALA A 544 5.00 16.85 17.56
CA ALA A 544 6.06 16.99 18.55
C ALA A 544 5.53 17.27 19.98
N GLY A 545 4.35 17.90 20.09
CA GLY A 545 3.69 18.18 21.36
C GLY A 545 2.90 17.01 21.95
N VAL A 546 2.73 15.91 21.21
CA VAL A 546 1.95 14.75 21.66
C VAL A 546 2.74 13.98 22.72
N LYS A 547 2.10 13.78 23.87
CA LYS A 547 2.62 13.01 25.00
C LYS A 547 2.53 11.53 24.71
N SER A 548 3.56 10.78 25.14
CA SER A 548 3.52 9.33 25.06
C SER A 548 2.54 8.72 26.06
N VAL A 549 2.19 7.45 25.85
CA VAL A 549 1.36 6.70 26.81
C VAL A 549 1.97 6.74 28.21
N SER A 550 3.29 6.57 28.34
CA SER A 550 3.96 6.63 29.66
C SER A 550 3.91 8.04 30.28
N ALA A 551 4.10 9.11 29.50
CA ALA A 551 3.95 10.48 30.00
C ALA A 551 2.51 10.80 30.43
N MET A 552 1.52 10.29 29.69
CA MET A 552 0.11 10.40 30.07
C MET A 552 -0.20 9.62 31.36
N ASP A 553 0.42 8.46 31.55
CA ASP A 553 0.29 7.68 32.79
C ASP A 553 0.86 8.44 34.01
N GLU A 554 1.94 9.21 33.84
CA GLU A 554 2.49 10.08 34.88
C GLU A 554 1.51 11.19 35.26
N ASP A 555 0.90 11.84 34.26
CA ASP A 555 -0.07 12.92 34.46
C ASP A 555 -1.35 12.44 35.16
N VAL A 556 -1.86 11.27 34.77
CA VAL A 556 -3.07 10.66 35.37
C VAL A 556 -2.77 10.08 36.76
N GLY A 557 -1.53 9.65 36.99
CA GLY A 557 -1.05 9.07 38.23
C GLY A 557 -1.35 7.57 38.36
N VAL A 558 -0.33 6.81 38.77
CA VAL A 558 -0.42 5.36 38.93
C VAL A 558 -0.93 4.97 40.31
N GLN A 559 -2.14 4.40 40.37
CA GLN A 559 -2.80 4.02 41.63
C GLN A 559 -2.22 2.72 42.22
N SER A 560 -2.22 2.61 43.56
CA SER A 560 -1.71 1.42 44.30
C SER A 560 -2.77 0.63 45.07
N SER A 561 -3.92 1.24 45.40
CA SER A 561 -4.86 0.67 46.38
C SER A 561 -6.20 0.18 45.83
N ASP A 562 -6.61 0.59 44.62
CA ASP A 562 -7.89 0.15 44.04
C ASP A 562 -7.79 -1.29 43.55
N THR A 563 -8.73 -2.17 43.93
CA THR A 563 -8.76 -3.56 43.48
C THR A 563 -9.47 -3.75 42.14
N ASN A 564 -10.30 -2.80 41.70
CA ASN A 564 -11.16 -2.90 40.53
C ASN A 564 -10.43 -2.54 39.23
N PHE A 565 -10.83 -3.11 38.08
CA PHE A 565 -10.31 -2.75 36.76
C PHE A 565 -10.90 -1.45 36.24
N ASP A 566 -10.04 -0.45 36.03
CA ASP A 566 -10.33 0.80 35.33
C ASP A 566 -9.31 0.94 34.18
N PRO A 567 -9.72 0.75 32.91
CA PRO A 567 -8.82 0.84 31.75
C PRO A 567 -8.27 2.26 31.53
N LEU A 568 -8.86 3.27 32.19
CA LEU A 568 -8.50 4.68 32.04
C LEU A 568 -7.52 5.14 33.13
N LYS A 569 -7.28 4.31 34.15
CA LYS A 569 -6.38 4.64 35.26
C LYS A 569 -5.28 3.59 35.38
N PRO A 570 -4.03 3.94 35.06
CA PRO A 570 -2.92 3.00 35.20
C PRO A 570 -2.79 2.58 36.66
N LYS A 571 -2.63 1.28 36.87
CA LYS A 571 -2.53 0.70 38.21
C LYS A 571 -1.23 -0.07 38.35
N ARG A 572 -0.57 0.07 39.49
CA ARG A 572 0.61 -0.70 39.85
C ARG A 572 0.24 -2.14 40.20
N CYS A 573 1.02 -3.10 39.72
CA CYS A 573 0.85 -4.50 40.06
C CYS A 573 1.04 -4.70 41.57
N ALA A 574 0.02 -5.25 42.22
CA ALA A 574 0.02 -5.51 43.67
C ALA A 574 1.10 -6.50 44.13
N LYS A 575 1.65 -7.32 43.22
CA LYS A 575 2.66 -8.34 43.55
C LYS A 575 4.10 -7.84 43.41
N CYS A 576 4.48 -7.33 42.25
CA CYS A 576 5.86 -6.86 42.06
C CYS A 576 6.05 -5.40 42.41
N ALA A 577 4.99 -4.58 42.44
CA ALA A 577 5.05 -3.13 42.56
C ALA A 577 5.87 -2.40 41.47
N VAL A 578 6.58 -3.08 40.56
CA VAL A 578 7.43 -2.45 39.53
C VAL A 578 6.72 -2.28 38.18
N ARG A 579 5.64 -3.03 37.93
CA ARG A 579 4.97 -3.09 36.63
C ARG A 579 3.54 -2.57 36.70
N LEU A 580 3.04 -2.02 35.60
CA LEU A 580 1.62 -1.74 35.43
C LEU A 580 0.83 -3.06 35.35
N CYS A 581 -0.40 -3.01 35.84
CA CYS A 581 -1.37 -4.06 35.64
C CYS A 581 -1.76 -4.09 34.17
N ASP A 582 -1.56 -5.24 33.56
CA ASP A 582 -1.83 -5.52 32.15
C ASP A 582 -2.69 -6.78 32.04
N CYS A 583 -3.27 -7.31 33.11
CA CYS A 583 -4.08 -8.53 33.07
C CYS A 583 -5.19 -8.52 34.12
N MET A 584 -6.30 -9.18 33.79
CA MET A 584 -7.43 -9.46 34.69
C MET A 584 -7.79 -10.95 34.74
N TYR A 585 -8.28 -11.41 35.90
CA TYR A 585 -8.82 -12.76 36.05
C TYR A 585 -10.26 -12.86 35.55
N VAL A 586 -10.54 -13.86 34.70
CA VAL A 586 -11.87 -14.15 34.16
C VAL A 586 -12.28 -15.59 34.55
N SER A 587 -13.54 -15.80 34.92
CA SER A 587 -14.11 -17.13 35.13
C SER A 587 -15.25 -17.38 34.15
N LEU A 588 -15.29 -18.57 33.56
CA LEU A 588 -16.48 -19.12 32.92
C LEU A 588 -17.22 -19.90 33.99
N LYS A 589 -18.35 -19.41 34.48
CA LYS A 589 -19.36 -20.34 35.00
C LYS A 589 -20.24 -20.71 33.81
N TYR A 590 -20.21 -21.97 33.40
CA TYR A 590 -21.33 -22.50 32.63
C TYR A 590 -22.52 -22.64 33.58
N PRO A 591 -23.72 -22.12 33.26
CA PRO A 591 -24.91 -22.48 34.01
C PRO A 591 -25.24 -23.94 33.69
N LEU A 592 -24.82 -24.85 34.58
CA LEU A 592 -25.42 -26.18 34.68
C LEU A 592 -26.65 -26.05 35.58
N SER A 593 -27.77 -25.59 35.03
CA SER A 593 -29.10 -25.94 35.52
C SER A 593 -30.15 -25.47 34.51
N ASP A 594 -31.00 -26.41 34.12
CA ASP A 594 -32.22 -26.20 33.34
C ASP A 594 -33.04 -25.04 33.94
N TYR A 595 -33.55 -24.16 33.09
CA TYR A 595 -34.31 -22.94 33.43
C TYR A 595 -33.50 -21.79 34.05
N ALA A 596 -32.76 -21.05 33.21
CA ALA A 596 -32.44 -19.66 33.49
C ALA A 596 -32.46 -18.85 32.18
N ASP A 597 -33.10 -17.68 32.24
CA ASP A 597 -33.40 -16.78 31.13
C ASP A 597 -32.26 -16.61 30.11
N ILE A 598 -32.62 -16.51 28.84
CA ILE A 598 -31.72 -16.27 27.69
C ILE A 598 -30.89 -14.98 27.86
N ASN A 599 -31.33 -14.06 28.72
CA ASN A 599 -30.59 -12.86 29.12
C ASN A 599 -29.42 -13.10 30.09
N THR A 600 -29.25 -14.33 30.59
CA THR A 600 -28.17 -14.71 31.52
C THR A 600 -26.98 -15.37 30.80
N LEU A 601 -27.13 -15.72 29.51
CA LEU A 601 -26.15 -16.52 28.78
C LEU A 601 -24.96 -15.74 28.17
N TYR A 602 -24.98 -14.40 28.27
CA TYR A 602 -23.91 -13.52 27.75
C TYR A 602 -23.29 -12.59 28.80
N SER A 603 -23.64 -12.76 30.07
CA SER A 603 -22.86 -12.14 31.15
C SER A 603 -21.61 -12.99 31.36
N SER A 604 -20.46 -12.48 30.92
CA SER A 604 -19.17 -13.01 31.34
C SER A 604 -19.11 -13.01 32.88
N ILE A 605 -19.21 -14.20 33.50
CA ILE A 605 -19.29 -14.37 34.96
C ILE A 605 -17.92 -14.05 35.59
N ARG A 606 -17.64 -12.76 35.81
CA ARG A 606 -16.41 -12.26 36.45
C ARG A 606 -16.45 -12.52 37.95
N PRO A 607 -15.44 -13.17 38.57
CA PRO A 607 -15.64 -13.50 39.98
C PRO A 607 -14.72 -12.75 40.96
N CYS A 608 -13.75 -11.90 40.53
CA CYS A 608 -13.20 -10.86 41.44
C CYS A 608 -12.47 -9.64 40.83
N ASN A 609 -12.37 -9.48 39.50
CA ASN A 609 -11.77 -8.30 38.79
C ASN A 609 -10.38 -7.81 39.28
N HIS A 610 -9.64 -8.64 40.04
CA HIS A 610 -8.32 -8.27 40.55
C HIS A 610 -7.29 -8.27 39.42
N GLN A 611 -6.45 -7.23 39.43
CA GLN A 611 -5.46 -6.97 38.40
C GLN A 611 -4.04 -7.27 38.85
N PHE A 612 -3.20 -7.79 37.94
CA PHE A 612 -1.77 -8.02 38.15
C PHE A 612 -1.00 -7.79 36.84
N CYS A 613 0.34 -7.79 36.88
CA CYS A 613 1.15 -7.83 35.67
C CYS A 613 1.29 -9.26 35.14
N HIS A 614 1.44 -9.42 33.83
CA HIS A 614 1.48 -10.70 33.11
C HIS A 614 2.60 -11.61 33.64
N VAL A 615 3.77 -11.03 33.97
CA VAL A 615 4.90 -11.77 34.57
C VAL A 615 4.51 -12.39 35.91
N CYS A 616 3.87 -11.59 36.77
CA CYS A 616 3.46 -12.03 38.10
C CYS A 616 2.38 -13.11 38.03
N ILE A 617 1.49 -13.05 37.02
CA ILE A 617 0.44 -14.04 36.82
C ILE A 617 1.02 -15.35 36.28
N ARG A 618 1.90 -15.32 35.28
CA ARG A 618 2.54 -16.53 34.75
C ARG A 618 3.27 -17.31 35.84
N ALA A 619 3.96 -16.61 36.73
CA ALA A 619 4.61 -17.23 37.89
C ALA A 619 3.64 -17.93 38.85
N VAL A 620 2.39 -17.45 38.96
CA VAL A 620 1.33 -18.06 39.79
C VAL A 620 0.59 -19.18 39.04
N ALA A 621 0.55 -19.13 37.71
CA ALA A 621 -0.17 -20.08 36.85
C ALA A 621 0.69 -21.27 36.36
N SER A 622 1.93 -21.41 36.85
CA SER A 622 2.89 -22.45 36.47
C SER A 622 2.34 -23.88 36.66
N PRO A 623 2.58 -24.81 35.72
CA PRO A 623 1.99 -26.16 35.71
C PRO A 623 2.44 -27.08 36.86
N THR A 624 3.37 -26.66 37.72
CA THR A 624 3.83 -27.43 38.89
C THR A 624 2.77 -27.51 40.00
N SER A 625 1.70 -26.71 39.97
CA SER A 625 0.57 -26.83 40.90
C SER A 625 -0.56 -27.67 40.26
N ARG A 626 -0.66 -28.96 40.64
CA ARG A 626 -1.77 -29.88 40.26
C ARG A 626 -3.12 -29.54 40.92
N GLY A 627 -3.55 -28.28 40.91
CA GLY A 627 -4.85 -27.91 41.49
C GLY A 627 -5.24 -26.49 41.11
N GLN A 628 -6.49 -26.33 40.68
CA GLN A 628 -7.25 -25.08 40.49
C GLN A 628 -6.44 -23.76 40.63
N ARG A 629 -6.29 -23.05 39.51
CA ARG A 629 -5.76 -21.68 39.50
C ARG A 629 -6.65 -20.82 40.41
N ARG A 630 -6.10 -20.23 41.47
CA ARG A 630 -6.81 -19.32 42.38
C ARG A 630 -6.22 -17.92 42.29
N CYS A 631 -7.07 -16.90 42.35
CA CYS A 631 -6.62 -15.52 42.41
C CYS A 631 -5.85 -15.26 43.72
N PRO A 632 -4.62 -14.68 43.68
CA PRO A 632 -3.82 -14.40 44.88
C PRO A 632 -4.46 -13.42 45.88
N VAL A 633 -5.42 -12.61 45.46
CA VAL A 633 -6.07 -11.61 46.33
C VAL A 633 -7.37 -12.14 46.92
N CYS A 634 -8.22 -12.77 46.11
CA CYS A 634 -9.57 -13.16 46.52
C CYS A 634 -9.75 -14.67 46.73
N SER A 635 -8.75 -15.48 46.39
CA SER A 635 -8.78 -16.96 46.41
C SER A 635 -9.84 -17.64 45.53
N THR A 636 -10.60 -16.87 44.76
CA THR A 636 -11.58 -17.38 43.80
C THR A 636 -10.92 -18.19 42.69
N ASN A 637 -11.59 -19.27 42.26
CA ASN A 637 -11.14 -20.10 41.14
C ASN A 637 -11.15 -19.29 39.82
N VAL A 638 -10.07 -19.44 39.07
CA VAL A 638 -9.79 -18.76 37.81
C VAL A 638 -9.88 -19.80 36.70
N SER A 639 -10.76 -19.57 35.71
CA SER A 639 -10.78 -20.42 34.51
C SER A 639 -9.83 -19.89 33.43
N HIS A 640 -9.69 -18.57 33.29
CA HIS A 640 -8.82 -17.94 32.28
C HIS A 640 -8.22 -16.62 32.79
N VAL A 641 -7.08 -16.22 32.23
CA VAL A 641 -6.46 -14.88 32.43
C VAL A 641 -6.63 -14.11 31.12
N ALA A 642 -7.35 -12.99 31.14
CA ALA A 642 -7.37 -12.08 30.00
C ALA A 642 -6.28 -11.02 30.22
N GLY A 643 -5.35 -10.88 29.27
CA GLY A 643 -4.20 -9.98 29.40
C GLY A 643 -4.17 -8.95 28.27
N PHE A 644 -3.96 -7.69 28.62
CA PHE A 644 -3.44 -6.58 27.81
C PHE A 644 -1.99 -6.83 27.36
N SER A 645 -1.51 -5.98 26.46
CA SER A 645 -0.16 -6.02 25.87
C SER A 645 0.97 -6.23 26.90
N ALA A 646 2.13 -6.66 26.41
CA ALA A 646 3.32 -7.00 27.17
C ALA A 646 3.52 -6.15 28.45
N PRO A 647 3.93 -6.77 29.57
CA PRO A 647 4.07 -6.13 30.87
C PRO A 647 5.02 -4.94 30.81
N MET A 648 4.46 -3.77 31.08
CA MET A 648 5.21 -2.51 31.12
C MET A 648 5.64 -2.21 32.54
N ASN A 649 6.84 -1.65 32.69
CA ASN A 649 7.22 -1.05 33.96
C ASN A 649 6.33 0.17 34.24
N ILE A 650 6.34 0.63 35.49
CA ILE A 650 5.73 1.93 35.80
C ILE A 650 6.42 3.04 34.98
N PRO A 651 5.71 4.16 34.73
CA PRO A 651 6.28 5.27 34.01
C PRO A 651 7.59 5.76 34.64
N GLY A 652 8.55 6.12 33.78
CA GLY A 652 9.91 6.48 34.18
C GLY A 652 10.86 5.31 34.50
N GLU A 653 10.36 4.08 34.68
CA GLU A 653 11.18 2.88 34.95
C GLU A 653 11.33 1.95 33.73
N GLU A 654 10.84 2.36 32.57
CA GLU A 654 10.81 1.59 31.32
C GLU A 654 12.20 1.51 30.64
N THR A 655 13.28 1.14 31.32
CA THR A 655 14.62 1.17 30.71
C THR A 655 15.00 -0.11 29.94
N PHE A 656 15.59 0.04 28.77
CA PHE A 656 16.42 -0.97 28.11
C PHE A 656 17.88 -0.86 28.60
N LYS A 657 18.48 -2.00 28.97
CA LYS A 657 19.90 -2.13 29.34
C LYS A 657 20.43 -3.49 28.88
N VAL A 658 20.29 -3.79 27.60
CA VAL A 658 20.72 -5.09 27.04
C VAL A 658 21.33 -4.88 25.67
N ASP A 659 22.42 -5.59 25.39
CA ASP A 659 23.03 -5.63 24.07
C ASP A 659 22.20 -6.52 23.15
N VAL A 660 21.64 -5.94 22.08
CA VAL A 660 20.80 -6.65 21.12
C VAL A 660 21.37 -6.52 19.70
N PRO A 661 21.18 -7.53 18.83
CA PRO A 661 21.58 -7.43 17.45
C PRO A 661 20.67 -6.45 16.70
N VAL A 662 21.28 -5.49 16.01
CA VAL A 662 20.61 -4.59 15.08
C VAL A 662 21.07 -4.92 13.66
N ILE A 663 20.11 -5.19 12.78
CA ILE A 663 20.32 -5.49 11.36
C ILE A 663 20.07 -4.20 10.57
N MET A 664 21.05 -3.76 9.79
CA MET A 664 20.85 -2.69 8.82
C MET A 664 20.03 -3.22 7.64
N LEU A 665 18.88 -2.60 7.35
CA LEU A 665 18.06 -2.91 6.19
C LEU A 665 18.62 -2.20 4.95
N GLU A 666 18.64 -2.90 3.82
CA GLU A 666 18.97 -2.31 2.53
C GLU A 666 17.75 -1.54 1.99
N VAL A 667 17.94 -0.27 1.66
CA VAL A 667 16.97 0.51 0.86
C VAL A 667 17.36 0.32 -0.60
N GLU A 668 16.42 -0.12 -1.45
CA GLU A 668 16.67 -0.43 -2.87
C GLU A 668 16.94 0.82 -3.75
N ASP A 669 17.48 1.90 -3.20
CA ASP A 669 17.78 3.16 -3.90
C ASP A 669 19.20 3.21 -4.46
N GLY A 670 19.85 2.05 -4.63
CA GLY A 670 21.14 1.94 -5.30
C GLY A 670 22.35 2.47 -4.51
N ARG A 671 22.22 2.69 -3.20
CA ARG A 671 23.36 2.91 -2.29
C ARG A 671 23.74 1.57 -1.59
N ALA A 672 25.04 1.37 -1.38
CA ALA A 672 25.68 0.05 -1.30
C ALA A 672 25.34 -0.80 -0.07
N ALA A 673 25.42 -2.12 -0.27
CA ALA A 673 25.19 -3.18 0.72
C ALA A 673 26.13 -3.13 1.92
N PHE A 674 25.56 -3.11 3.14
CA PHE A 674 26.25 -3.46 4.38
C PHE A 674 25.31 -4.26 5.29
N GLN A 675 25.28 -5.58 5.13
CA GLN A 675 24.77 -6.48 6.18
C GLN A 675 25.80 -6.56 7.30
N SER A 676 25.83 -5.56 8.19
CA SER A 676 26.56 -5.68 9.45
C SER A 676 25.56 -5.82 10.59
N VAL A 677 25.72 -6.88 11.38
CA VAL A 677 25.02 -7.01 12.67
C VAL A 677 25.81 -6.20 13.67
N VAL A 678 25.30 -5.03 14.06
CA VAL A 678 25.90 -4.22 15.11
C VAL A 678 25.25 -4.61 16.44
N LYS A 679 26.06 -4.92 17.45
CA LYS A 679 25.54 -5.06 18.83
C LYS A 679 25.37 -3.66 19.40
N MET A 680 24.13 -3.23 19.61
CA MET A 680 23.84 -1.96 20.25
C MET A 680 23.36 -2.21 21.68
N ARG A 681 23.88 -1.39 22.61
CA ARG A 681 23.36 -1.33 23.97
C ARG A 681 22.15 -0.40 23.98
N LEU A 682 20.96 -0.98 23.97
CA LEU A 682 19.71 -0.24 24.16
C LEU A 682 19.52 0.11 25.63
#